data_AF-B6QPT8-F1
#
_entry.id   AF-B6QPT8-F1
#
_cell.length_a   1.000
_cell.length_b   1.000
_cell.length_c   1.000
_cell.angle_alpha   90.00
_cell.angle_beta   90.00
_cell.angle_gamma   90.00
#
_symmetry.space_group_name_H-M   'P 1'
#
loop_
_entity.id
_entity.type
_entity.pdbx_description
1 polymer ?
#
loop_
_entity_poly.entity_id
_entity_poly.type
_entity_poly.pdbx_seq_one_letter_code
_entity_poly.pdbx_strand_id
1 'polypeptide(L)'
;MALAQPRVWDLIQYTSQWGLLNDGGEVGLCRESLTNSDRQVRDWFVQETKSLGCDVKVDEMGNIFAILPGENNSIQPIGMGSHLDSQPAGGRFDGILGVIAALQVLRVIKEYNIKTYAPIAAIDWTNEEGSRFPKMCSGSGVWSGTEKLSECHALVPIELQSISQSADSPESINMATELERIQYLGKTQCSHSHNPLSAHFELHIEQGPLLERTRKKVGVVEGVQGMRWYSINCRGKEAHAGATRMADRADALVVLAKFAVKVEELAKKHDAFGTVGVMRTKTNSINTVPGGAFCTLDLRHWSDDTLDLIESELRTLLKQQEEEVPGIEVSMDRTWCKKNIRFDQVARRCVRDAACATVDESLVMDMISYAGHDSAETAHVVPTAMIFVPSKKGISHNPAEFTTEEDCDIGAHTLLKAVLQYDRYLEEQSHQSSGYSIKKYLATGLSSTVTSWAAAAHLPVLVSGRYKDLFQITALCNSSVDAAKSAIQQYHLDPSAVKAYGNPADLAADPDVELVLCITRVDKHYETILPSIKAEKSVFIEWPIASSIANIEELVAAYQANGNKSQVVAVGLQGRFSPPVVKIKEVLQSGRLGKLLSTEVRSFGGTKDRQNLISGLEYFTRREIGGNAITIGFGHVIDYVQSVVGDVMPGTDHVHLGLQRPEVGLRDPATGNIIDRVRSDVPDLLSLHGTLPESNYIAQNASLVAYFARGQPYPGESSLVWTLNCEKGTIRLNSPSGIALGANAYESPVTISVHHFDTDKVEQIEWSWSEAQLGVPIPSRSMQVCLVSLAEGKKEGYVALEDAAKRARQISRWLESFPAQS
;
A
#
# COMPACT_ATOMS: atom_id res chain seq x y z
N MET A 1 -6.04 -28.51 14.17
CA MET A 1 -5.01 -29.57 14.30
C MET A 1 -4.24 -29.27 15.57
N ALA A 2 -4.26 -30.16 16.56
CA ALA A 2 -3.52 -29.97 17.80
C ALA A 2 -2.13 -30.60 17.67
N LEU A 3 -1.08 -29.86 18.03
CA LEU A 3 0.33 -30.21 17.88
C LEU A 3 0.75 -31.26 18.92
N ALA A 4 1.37 -32.36 18.49
CA ALA A 4 1.80 -33.49 19.34
C ALA A 4 3.33 -33.58 19.55
N GLN A 5 4.06 -32.50 19.25
CA GLN A 5 5.53 -32.35 19.33
C GLN A 5 5.88 -31.24 20.33
N PRO A 6 7.14 -31.07 20.79
CA PRO A 6 7.49 -30.01 21.74
C PRO A 6 6.92 -28.68 21.25
N ARG A 7 6.12 -28.04 22.11
CA ARG A 7 5.40 -26.81 21.73
C ARG A 7 6.41 -25.68 21.57
N VAL A 8 6.00 -24.58 20.92
CA VAL A 8 6.85 -23.38 20.75
C VAL A 8 7.47 -22.96 22.08
N TRP A 9 6.68 -23.04 23.15
CA TRP A 9 7.11 -22.85 24.53
C TRP A 9 8.34 -23.68 24.92
N ASP A 10 8.28 -25.00 24.76
CA ASP A 10 9.35 -25.92 25.19
C ASP A 10 10.66 -25.63 24.44
N LEU A 11 10.56 -25.27 23.16
CA LEU A 11 11.72 -24.89 22.34
C LEU A 11 12.33 -23.59 22.83
N ILE A 12 11.52 -22.57 23.16
CA ILE A 12 12.02 -21.33 23.77
C ILE A 12 12.73 -21.63 25.09
N GLN A 13 12.16 -22.49 25.95
CA GLN A 13 12.80 -22.90 27.20
C GLN A 13 14.15 -23.59 26.93
N TYR A 14 14.18 -24.51 25.98
CA TYR A 14 15.38 -25.26 25.62
C TYR A 14 16.48 -24.35 25.05
N THR A 15 16.17 -23.47 24.11
CA THR A 15 17.17 -22.58 23.49
C THR A 15 17.65 -21.48 24.42
N SER A 16 16.90 -21.15 25.46
CA SER A 16 17.32 -20.21 26.51
C SER A 16 18.54 -20.70 27.29
N GLN A 17 18.90 -21.99 27.25
CA GLN A 17 20.10 -22.51 27.92
C GLN A 17 21.40 -21.85 27.42
N TRP A 18 21.42 -21.37 26.18
CA TRP A 18 22.55 -20.64 25.61
C TRP A 18 22.35 -19.15 25.85
N GLY A 19 23.06 -18.61 26.84
CA GLY A 19 22.92 -17.21 27.29
C GLY A 19 22.01 -17.04 28.50
N LEU A 20 21.63 -18.11 29.21
CA LEU A 20 20.74 -18.03 30.37
C LEU A 20 21.25 -17.03 31.43
N LEU A 21 20.43 -16.04 31.77
CA LEU A 21 20.64 -15.20 32.95
C LEU A 21 19.77 -15.69 34.09
N ASN A 22 20.39 -15.88 35.25
CA ASN A 22 19.70 -16.22 36.50
C ASN A 22 20.22 -15.28 37.60
N ASP A 23 19.56 -14.13 37.75
CA ASP A 23 19.88 -13.13 38.77
C ASP A 23 18.69 -12.97 39.73
N GLY A 24 18.92 -13.17 41.03
CA GLY A 24 17.93 -12.88 42.07
C GLY A 24 16.60 -13.65 42.03
N GLY A 25 16.43 -14.66 41.17
CA GLY A 25 15.19 -15.44 40.99
C GLY A 25 14.40 -15.10 39.72
N GLU A 26 14.88 -14.16 38.90
CA GLU A 26 14.35 -13.86 37.57
C GLU A 26 15.19 -14.53 36.48
N VAL A 27 14.53 -15.07 35.45
CA VAL A 27 15.17 -15.90 34.41
C VAL A 27 15.05 -15.20 33.06
N GLY A 28 16.17 -14.64 32.61
CA GLY A 28 16.31 -13.89 31.35
C GLY A 28 17.33 -14.48 30.39
N LEU A 29 17.80 -13.65 29.46
CA LEU A 29 18.76 -14.03 28.44
C LEU A 29 19.81 -12.93 28.19
N CYS A 30 21.06 -13.34 28.07
CA CYS A 30 22.21 -12.56 27.62
C CYS A 30 22.86 -13.35 26.50
N ARG A 31 22.33 -13.19 25.29
CA ARG A 31 22.85 -13.80 24.06
C ARG A 31 23.08 -12.70 23.04
N GLU A 32 24.04 -11.83 23.34
CA GLU A 32 24.43 -10.76 22.43
C GLU A 32 24.94 -11.30 21.08
N SER A 33 24.73 -10.53 20.02
CA SER A 33 25.05 -10.95 18.65
C SER A 33 26.52 -11.38 18.47
N LEU A 34 26.72 -12.44 17.70
CA LEU A 34 28.00 -13.03 17.32
C LEU A 34 28.85 -13.55 18.49
N THR A 35 28.27 -13.69 19.68
CA THR A 35 28.93 -14.36 20.81
C THR A 35 28.95 -15.88 20.64
N ASN A 36 29.62 -16.61 21.55
CA ASN A 36 29.60 -18.07 21.50
C ASN A 36 28.21 -18.66 21.79
N SER A 37 27.41 -18.02 22.64
CA SER A 37 26.01 -18.40 22.90
C SER A 37 25.13 -18.18 21.67
N ASP A 38 25.32 -17.08 20.94
CA ASP A 38 24.62 -16.83 19.66
C ASP A 38 25.00 -17.89 18.62
N ARG A 39 26.30 -18.18 18.47
CA ARG A 39 26.77 -19.29 17.63
C ARG A 39 26.09 -20.62 17.98
N GLN A 40 26.00 -20.98 19.26
CA GLN A 40 25.43 -22.26 19.68
C GLN A 40 23.96 -22.41 19.29
N VAL A 41 23.15 -21.36 19.45
CA VAL A 41 21.74 -21.42 19.05
C VAL A 41 21.58 -21.41 17.52
N ARG A 42 22.45 -20.68 16.79
CA ARG A 42 22.48 -20.69 15.32
C ARG A 42 22.87 -22.07 14.79
N ASP A 43 23.88 -22.71 15.38
CA ASP A 43 24.33 -24.07 15.02
C ASP A 43 23.17 -25.06 15.19
N TRP A 44 22.45 -24.97 16.31
CA TRP A 44 21.25 -25.76 16.59
C TRP A 44 20.13 -25.49 15.57
N PHE A 45 19.80 -24.22 15.29
CA PHE A 45 18.75 -23.84 14.35
C PHE A 45 19.04 -24.37 12.93
N VAL A 46 20.29 -24.25 12.48
CA VAL A 46 20.74 -24.81 11.19
C VAL A 46 20.62 -26.33 11.17
N GLN A 47 20.99 -27.01 12.26
CA GLN A 47 20.88 -28.47 12.35
C GLN A 47 19.41 -28.93 12.32
N GLU A 48 18.54 -28.30 13.10
CA GLU A 48 17.11 -28.62 13.16
C GLU A 48 16.44 -28.42 11.80
N THR A 49 16.68 -27.28 11.15
CA THR A 49 16.08 -26.99 9.84
C THR A 49 16.59 -27.90 8.74
N LYS A 50 17.90 -28.23 8.72
CA LYS A 50 18.45 -29.26 7.80
C LYS A 50 17.79 -30.62 7.99
N SER A 51 17.48 -31.02 9.23
CA SER A 51 16.80 -32.29 9.50
C SER A 51 15.39 -32.39 8.90
N LEU A 52 14.74 -31.24 8.65
CA LEU A 52 13.44 -31.15 7.97
C LEU A 52 13.56 -31.24 6.43
N GLY A 53 14.78 -31.16 5.92
CA GLY A 53 15.10 -31.11 4.50
C GLY A 53 15.15 -29.69 3.92
N CYS A 54 15.41 -28.68 4.76
CA CYS A 54 15.58 -27.31 4.28
C CYS A 54 16.93 -27.12 3.58
N ASP A 55 16.94 -26.34 2.50
CA ASP A 55 18.16 -25.75 1.95
C ASP A 55 18.53 -24.53 2.79
N VAL A 56 19.72 -24.55 3.42
CA VAL A 56 20.14 -23.48 4.34
C VAL A 56 21.20 -22.63 3.67
N LYS A 57 20.88 -21.34 3.53
CA LYS A 57 21.81 -20.30 3.05
C LYS A 57 22.22 -19.42 4.22
N VAL A 58 23.49 -19.04 4.24
CA VAL A 58 24.04 -18.03 5.14
C VAL A 58 24.66 -16.95 4.27
N ASP A 59 24.28 -15.70 4.50
CA ASP A 59 24.76 -14.56 3.70
C ASP A 59 25.97 -13.84 4.32
N GLU A 60 26.47 -12.83 3.63
CA GLU A 60 27.63 -12.02 4.05
C GLU A 60 27.44 -11.28 5.38
N MET A 61 26.21 -11.14 5.89
CA MET A 61 25.92 -10.60 7.21
C MET A 61 25.62 -11.70 8.25
N GLY A 62 25.73 -12.96 7.86
CA GLY A 62 25.41 -14.10 8.72
C GLY A 62 23.92 -14.35 8.91
N ASN A 63 23.06 -13.68 8.12
CA ASN A 63 21.63 -13.97 8.14
C ASN A 63 21.42 -15.41 7.66
N ILE A 64 20.55 -16.16 8.33
CA ILE A 64 20.30 -17.57 8.03
C ILE A 64 18.94 -17.68 7.35
N PHE A 65 18.90 -18.28 6.17
CA PHE A 65 17.67 -18.59 5.43
C PHE A 65 17.53 -20.10 5.31
N ALA A 66 16.64 -20.70 6.08
CA ALA A 66 16.32 -22.12 6.01
C ALA A 66 15.06 -22.35 5.16
N ILE A 67 15.24 -22.79 3.92
CA ILE A 67 14.19 -22.84 2.90
C ILE A 67 13.66 -24.27 2.75
N LEU A 68 12.41 -24.49 3.13
CA LEU A 68 11.69 -25.73 2.85
C LEU A 68 11.08 -25.64 1.43
N PRO A 69 11.37 -26.58 0.53
CA PRO A 69 10.87 -26.52 -0.84
C PRO A 69 9.35 -26.69 -0.91
N GLY A 70 8.72 -25.90 -1.79
CA GLY A 70 7.30 -26.00 -2.13
C GLY A 70 7.08 -26.83 -3.40
N GLU A 71 5.87 -26.77 -3.96
CA GLU A 71 5.54 -27.39 -5.25
C GLU A 71 6.16 -26.63 -6.41
N ASN A 72 6.16 -25.30 -6.37
CA ASN A 72 6.80 -24.43 -7.34
C ASN A 72 8.04 -23.75 -6.75
N ASN A 73 9.21 -24.36 -6.95
CA ASN A 73 10.48 -23.80 -6.47
C ASN A 73 11.10 -22.74 -7.41
N SER A 74 10.40 -22.33 -8.48
CA SER A 74 10.85 -21.21 -9.32
C SER A 74 10.38 -19.85 -8.81
N ILE A 75 9.45 -19.82 -7.86
CA ILE A 75 9.05 -18.60 -7.16
C ILE A 75 9.85 -18.42 -5.88
N GLN A 76 9.95 -17.17 -5.44
CA GLN A 76 10.75 -16.81 -4.27
C GLN A 76 10.06 -17.29 -2.99
N PRO A 77 10.84 -17.65 -1.95
CA PRO A 77 10.25 -18.15 -0.72
C PRO A 77 9.39 -17.11 0.00
N ILE A 78 8.35 -17.56 0.70
CA ILE A 78 7.67 -16.76 1.72
C ILE A 78 8.53 -16.83 2.99
N GLY A 79 9.08 -15.70 3.41
CA GLY A 79 9.92 -15.60 4.60
C GLY A 79 9.09 -15.48 5.87
N MET A 80 9.52 -16.19 6.91
CA MET A 80 9.07 -16.05 8.29
C MET A 80 10.29 -15.93 9.18
N GLY A 81 10.38 -14.92 10.02
CA GLY A 81 11.58 -14.79 10.83
C GLY A 81 11.63 -13.56 11.69
N SER A 82 12.70 -13.51 12.47
CA SER A 82 13.06 -12.44 13.39
C SER A 82 14.53 -12.65 13.76
N HIS A 83 14.94 -12.49 15.01
CA HIS A 83 16.32 -12.64 15.48
C HIS A 83 16.49 -13.62 16.65
N LEU A 84 17.69 -14.19 16.77
CA LEU A 84 18.09 -15.02 17.91
C LEU A 84 19.00 -14.29 18.91
N ASP A 85 19.61 -13.16 18.56
CA ASP A 85 20.38 -12.36 19.51
C ASP A 85 19.48 -11.58 20.48
N SER A 86 20.01 -11.17 21.63
CA SER A 86 19.28 -10.45 22.68
C SER A 86 20.06 -9.25 23.23
N GLN A 87 19.37 -8.36 23.93
CA GLN A 87 20.01 -7.41 24.86
C GLN A 87 20.86 -8.13 25.95
N PRO A 88 21.84 -7.44 26.56
CA PRO A 88 22.66 -7.94 27.67
C PRO A 88 21.86 -8.36 28.90
N ALA A 89 20.68 -7.76 29.12
CA ALA A 89 19.71 -8.10 30.15
C ALA A 89 18.34 -8.37 29.50
N GLY A 90 18.32 -9.14 28.42
CA GLY A 90 17.14 -9.43 27.62
C GLY A 90 16.18 -10.43 28.25
N GLY A 91 15.00 -10.50 27.65
CA GLY A 91 14.02 -11.54 27.92
C GLY A 91 14.26 -12.81 27.09
N ARG A 92 13.35 -13.78 27.20
CA ARG A 92 13.46 -15.08 26.53
C ARG A 92 12.60 -15.18 25.27
N PHE A 93 11.78 -14.17 24.98
CA PHE A 93 10.76 -14.21 23.93
C PHE A 93 11.04 -13.18 22.83
N ASP A 94 11.69 -12.07 23.17
CA ASP A 94 12.12 -11.04 22.23
C ASP A 94 12.93 -11.62 21.06
N GLY A 95 12.45 -11.41 19.82
CA GLY A 95 12.93 -12.05 18.58
C GLY A 95 12.75 -13.57 18.48
N ILE A 96 13.18 -14.28 19.51
CA ILE A 96 13.29 -15.73 19.60
C ILE A 96 11.93 -16.40 19.37
N LEU A 97 10.84 -15.80 19.85
CA LEU A 97 9.49 -16.28 19.58
C LEU A 97 9.23 -16.41 18.07
N GLY A 98 9.63 -15.42 17.27
CA GLY A 98 9.44 -15.40 15.82
C GLY A 98 10.23 -16.49 15.11
N VAL A 99 11.52 -16.63 15.43
CA VAL A 99 12.40 -17.65 14.82
C VAL A 99 11.96 -19.06 15.21
N ILE A 100 11.63 -19.29 16.48
CA ILE A 100 11.18 -20.60 16.96
C ILE A 100 9.79 -20.95 16.42
N ALA A 101 8.88 -19.97 16.31
CA ALA A 101 7.59 -20.19 15.66
C ALA A 101 7.76 -20.52 14.17
N ALA A 102 8.67 -19.86 13.45
CA ALA A 102 8.98 -20.17 12.06
C ALA A 102 9.51 -21.61 11.90
N LEU A 103 10.44 -22.05 12.75
CA LEU A 103 10.89 -23.45 12.80
C LEU A 103 9.72 -24.41 13.06
N GLN A 104 8.84 -24.07 14.00
CA GLN A 104 7.68 -24.90 14.31
C GLN A 104 6.68 -24.96 13.15
N VAL A 105 6.47 -23.88 12.42
CA VAL A 105 5.68 -23.87 11.17
C VAL A 105 6.26 -24.86 10.17
N LEU A 106 7.58 -24.85 9.94
CA LEU A 106 8.22 -25.81 9.02
C LEU A 106 8.05 -27.26 9.49
N ARG A 107 8.17 -27.52 10.80
CA ARG A 107 7.90 -28.85 11.38
C ARG A 107 6.48 -29.32 11.11
N VAL A 108 5.49 -28.44 11.29
CA VAL A 108 4.07 -28.75 11.05
C VAL A 108 3.81 -29.03 9.57
N ILE A 109 4.32 -28.19 8.67
CA ILE A 109 4.20 -28.41 7.23
C ILE A 109 4.77 -29.79 6.85
N LYS A 110 5.93 -30.14 7.41
CA LYS A 110 6.57 -31.44 7.17
C LYS A 110 5.81 -32.62 7.76
N GLU A 111 5.44 -32.54 9.03
CA GLU A 111 4.77 -33.62 9.79
C GLU A 111 3.41 -33.96 9.18
N TYR A 112 2.63 -32.95 8.81
CA TYR A 112 1.31 -33.12 8.21
C TYR A 112 1.33 -33.21 6.69
N ASN A 113 2.52 -33.20 6.07
CA ASN A 113 2.73 -33.23 4.62
C ASN A 113 1.85 -32.19 3.88
N ILE A 114 1.78 -30.98 4.43
CA ILE A 114 1.07 -29.86 3.83
C ILE A 114 1.81 -29.47 2.56
N LYS A 115 1.09 -29.42 1.44
CA LYS A 115 1.64 -28.92 0.18
C LYS A 115 1.51 -27.41 0.14
N THR A 116 2.64 -26.72 0.06
CA THR A 116 2.69 -25.28 -0.18
C THR A 116 3.07 -25.03 -1.62
N TYR A 117 2.46 -24.02 -2.23
CA TYR A 117 2.73 -23.66 -3.60
C TYR A 117 4.15 -23.06 -3.72
N ALA A 118 4.46 -22.07 -2.90
CA ALA A 118 5.78 -21.46 -2.78
C ALA A 118 6.69 -22.24 -1.81
N PRO A 119 8.02 -22.11 -1.95
CA PRO A 119 8.94 -22.46 -0.88
C PRO A 119 8.67 -21.58 0.36
N ILE A 120 8.91 -22.11 1.55
CA ILE A 120 8.72 -21.38 2.81
C ILE A 120 10.07 -21.30 3.53
N ALA A 121 10.48 -20.10 3.95
CA ALA A 121 11.76 -19.88 4.62
C ALA A 121 11.56 -19.50 6.09
N ALA A 122 12.29 -20.16 6.99
CA ALA A 122 12.54 -19.67 8.34
C ALA A 122 13.83 -18.85 8.36
N ILE A 123 13.79 -17.65 8.94
CA ILE A 123 14.87 -16.67 8.86
C ILE A 123 15.31 -16.23 10.26
N ASP A 124 16.62 -16.16 10.45
CA ASP A 124 17.28 -15.52 11.61
C ASP A 124 18.17 -14.38 11.11
N TRP A 125 17.77 -13.15 11.43
CA TRP A 125 18.48 -11.91 11.07
C TRP A 125 19.58 -11.62 12.09
N THR A 126 20.71 -11.11 11.61
CA THR A 126 21.88 -10.83 12.47
C THR A 126 21.83 -9.44 13.09
N ASN A 127 22.02 -9.38 14.42
CA ASN A 127 22.24 -8.13 15.17
C ASN A 127 21.05 -7.18 15.01
N GLU A 128 19.86 -7.72 15.26
CA GLU A 128 18.65 -6.91 15.30
C GLU A 128 18.75 -5.90 16.43
N GLU A 129 19.11 -6.35 17.64
CA GLU A 129 19.07 -5.54 18.86
C GLU A 129 20.05 -4.36 18.85
N GLY A 130 21.11 -4.48 18.04
CA GLY A 130 22.16 -3.47 17.94
C GLY A 130 22.89 -3.20 19.27
N SER A 131 22.88 -4.15 20.21
CA SER A 131 23.41 -3.91 21.56
C SER A 131 24.94 -3.98 21.61
N ARG A 132 25.50 -5.12 21.16
CA ARG A 132 26.95 -5.31 21.09
C ARG A 132 27.57 -4.44 20.01
N PHE A 133 26.96 -4.43 18.82
CA PHE A 133 27.35 -3.58 17.68
C PHE A 133 26.28 -2.52 17.47
N PRO A 134 26.57 -1.22 17.69
CA PRO A 134 25.56 -0.17 17.88
C PRO A 134 24.90 0.31 16.57
N LYS A 135 24.21 -0.60 15.91
CA LYS A 135 23.32 -0.39 14.79
C LYS A 135 22.27 -1.51 14.77
N MET A 136 21.04 -1.16 15.12
CA MET A 136 19.89 -2.06 15.13
C MET A 136 19.57 -2.55 13.70
N CYS A 137 18.95 -3.72 13.56
CA CYS A 137 18.54 -4.35 12.30
C CYS A 137 19.66 -4.41 11.24
N SER A 138 20.90 -4.67 11.67
CA SER A 138 22.06 -4.59 10.75
C SER A 138 21.95 -5.62 9.61
N GLY A 139 21.60 -6.86 9.93
CA GLY A 139 21.50 -7.94 8.95
C GLY A 139 20.40 -7.70 7.91
N SER A 140 19.19 -7.39 8.37
CA SER A 140 18.03 -7.11 7.50
C SER A 140 18.15 -5.78 6.75
N GLY A 141 18.79 -4.77 7.34
CA GLY A 141 19.06 -3.47 6.71
C GLY A 141 20.04 -3.56 5.53
N VAL A 142 21.09 -4.39 5.64
CA VAL A 142 21.97 -4.65 4.50
C VAL A 142 21.24 -5.48 3.43
N TRP A 143 20.45 -6.49 3.84
CA TRP A 143 19.68 -7.30 2.90
C TRP A 143 18.66 -6.45 2.10
N SER A 144 17.93 -5.55 2.75
CA SER A 144 16.98 -4.64 2.09
C SER A 144 17.68 -3.56 1.26
N GLY A 145 18.92 -3.22 1.59
CA GLY A 145 19.71 -2.18 0.94
C GLY A 145 19.55 -0.79 1.56
N THR A 146 18.95 -0.71 2.76
CA THR A 146 18.89 0.54 3.55
C THR A 146 20.22 0.83 4.25
N GLU A 147 21.05 -0.18 4.48
CA GLU A 147 22.38 -0.08 5.07
C GLU A 147 23.46 -0.64 4.13
N LYS A 148 24.70 -0.18 4.28
CA LYS A 148 25.83 -0.71 3.49
C LYS A 148 26.55 -1.83 4.23
N LEU A 149 26.83 -2.92 3.50
CA LEU A 149 27.59 -4.07 4.00
C LEU A 149 28.92 -3.64 4.64
N SER A 150 29.72 -2.83 3.94
CA SER A 150 31.03 -2.38 4.42
C SER A 150 30.97 -1.55 5.71
N GLU A 151 29.89 -0.79 5.90
CA GLU A 151 29.70 0.03 7.11
C GLU A 151 29.30 -0.85 8.30
N CYS A 152 28.44 -1.85 8.08
CA CYS A 152 28.03 -2.79 9.13
C CYS A 152 29.17 -3.74 9.52
N HIS A 153 29.92 -4.27 8.55
CA HIS A 153 31.12 -5.09 8.79
C HIS A 153 32.17 -4.39 9.64
N ALA A 154 32.31 -3.07 9.50
CA ALA A 154 33.27 -2.27 10.24
C ALA A 154 32.81 -1.90 11.67
N LEU A 155 31.58 -2.24 12.07
CA LEU A 155 31.10 -1.96 13.42
C LEU A 155 31.94 -2.72 14.45
N VAL A 156 32.39 -2.01 15.47
CA VAL A 156 33.13 -2.55 16.62
C VAL A 156 32.21 -2.67 17.83
N PRO A 157 32.50 -3.59 18.78
CA PRO A 157 31.78 -3.67 20.04
C PRO A 157 31.68 -2.32 20.76
N ILE A 158 30.52 -2.00 21.34
CA ILE A 158 30.24 -0.70 21.99
C ILE A 158 31.26 -0.34 23.08
N GLU A 159 31.76 -1.34 23.81
CA GLU A 159 32.79 -1.21 24.86
C GLU A 159 34.15 -0.74 24.33
N LEU A 160 34.43 -0.95 23.04
CA LEU A 160 35.69 -0.58 22.39
C LEU A 160 35.65 0.80 21.71
N GLN A 161 34.54 1.53 21.75
CA GLN A 161 34.37 2.85 21.11
C GLN A 161 35.10 4.03 21.80
N SER A 162 36.24 3.82 22.45
CA SER A 162 36.95 4.90 23.15
C SER A 162 37.50 5.99 22.20
N ILE A 163 37.59 7.23 22.72
CA ILE A 163 37.72 8.53 22.00
C ILE A 163 39.00 8.73 21.17
N SER A 164 39.88 7.74 21.00
CA SER A 164 41.05 7.87 20.11
C SER A 164 41.36 6.57 19.39
N GLN A 165 40.91 6.44 18.13
CA GLN A 165 41.43 5.45 17.22
C GLN A 165 42.86 5.85 16.81
N SER A 166 43.88 5.37 17.53
CA SER A 166 45.22 5.25 16.98
C SER A 166 45.25 4.04 16.06
N ALA A 167 45.73 4.21 14.83
CA ALA A 167 45.70 3.23 13.73
C ALA A 167 46.53 1.95 13.93
N ASP A 168 47.05 1.70 15.14
CA ASP A 168 48.01 0.62 15.45
C ASP A 168 47.54 -0.34 16.57
N SER A 169 46.24 -0.51 16.82
CA SER A 169 45.76 -1.57 17.74
C SER A 169 45.66 -2.94 17.02
N PRO A 170 46.04 -4.06 17.66
CA PRO A 170 46.10 -5.38 17.02
C PRO A 170 44.70 -5.90 16.62
N GLU A 171 44.61 -6.59 15.47
CA GLU A 171 43.42 -7.25 14.87
C GLU A 171 42.07 -6.76 15.46
N SER A 172 41.56 -5.64 14.95
CA SER A 172 40.38 -4.98 15.49
C SER A 172 39.15 -5.89 15.41
N ILE A 173 38.64 -6.31 16.58
CA ILE A 173 37.36 -7.00 16.72
C ILE A 173 36.27 -6.12 16.10
N ASN A 174 35.61 -6.63 15.07
CA ASN A 174 34.50 -6.00 14.37
C ASN A 174 33.49 -7.07 13.91
N MET A 175 32.35 -6.67 13.35
CA MET A 175 31.33 -7.63 12.92
C MET A 175 31.85 -8.65 11.91
N ALA A 176 32.66 -8.24 10.92
CA ALA A 176 33.20 -9.17 9.93
C ALA A 176 34.13 -10.22 10.57
N THR A 177 35.05 -9.80 11.44
CA THR A 177 35.96 -10.74 12.11
C THR A 177 35.23 -11.65 13.10
N GLU A 178 34.17 -11.18 13.75
CA GLU A 178 33.32 -12.01 14.62
C GLU A 178 32.47 -13.00 13.82
N LEU A 179 31.90 -12.60 12.68
CA LEU A 179 31.20 -13.49 11.74
C LEU A 179 32.14 -14.61 11.25
N GLU A 180 33.38 -14.28 10.90
CA GLU A 180 34.41 -15.27 10.54
C GLU A 180 34.72 -16.21 11.72
N ARG A 181 34.92 -15.66 12.92
CA ARG A 181 35.25 -16.42 14.13
C ARG A 181 34.17 -17.45 14.48
N ILE A 182 32.89 -17.06 14.37
CA ILE A 182 31.78 -17.97 14.63
C ILE A 182 31.42 -18.86 13.44
N GLN A 183 32.08 -18.66 12.29
CA GLN A 183 31.88 -19.39 11.03
C GLN A 183 30.52 -19.11 10.34
N TYR A 184 30.00 -17.89 10.54
CA TYR A 184 28.77 -17.38 9.92
C TYR A 184 29.03 -16.25 8.91
N LEU A 185 30.28 -15.94 8.55
CA LEU A 185 30.54 -15.15 7.36
C LEU A 185 30.19 -15.98 6.11
N GLY A 186 28.95 -15.81 5.64
CA GLY A 186 28.37 -16.60 4.57
C GLY A 186 28.90 -16.22 3.19
N LYS A 187 28.52 -17.03 2.19
CA LYS A 187 28.90 -16.83 0.78
C LYS A 187 27.77 -16.30 -0.07
N THR A 188 26.54 -16.37 0.42
CA THR A 188 25.38 -15.79 -0.26
C THR A 188 25.49 -14.27 -0.16
N GLN A 189 25.26 -13.56 -1.25
CA GLN A 189 25.29 -12.11 -1.21
C GLN A 189 24.14 -11.60 -0.34
N CYS A 190 24.44 -10.70 0.61
CA CYS A 190 23.43 -10.12 1.49
C CYS A 190 22.64 -9.03 0.73
N SER A 191 21.65 -9.44 -0.07
CA SER A 191 20.82 -8.53 -0.85
C SER A 191 19.49 -9.17 -1.26
N HIS A 192 18.38 -8.44 -1.13
CA HIS A 192 17.06 -8.87 -1.59
C HIS A 192 17.00 -9.18 -3.09
N SER A 193 17.89 -8.58 -3.89
CA SER A 193 17.94 -8.84 -5.33
C SER A 193 18.64 -10.16 -5.68
N HIS A 194 19.57 -10.61 -4.83
CA HIS A 194 20.34 -11.84 -5.03
C HIS A 194 19.84 -13.02 -4.20
N ASN A 195 19.15 -12.74 -3.09
CA ASN A 195 18.48 -13.70 -2.23
C ASN A 195 17.06 -13.20 -1.92
N PRO A 196 16.12 -13.28 -2.89
CA PRO A 196 14.82 -12.63 -2.79
C PRO A 196 13.82 -13.39 -1.92
N LEU A 197 12.79 -12.66 -1.46
CA LEU A 197 11.60 -13.21 -0.82
C LEU A 197 10.34 -12.75 -1.57
N SER A 198 9.27 -13.54 -1.53
CA SER A 198 7.94 -13.13 -2.03
C SER A 198 7.14 -12.32 -1.01
N ALA A 199 7.43 -12.52 0.28
CA ALA A 199 6.92 -11.74 1.41
C ALA A 199 7.73 -12.05 2.68
N HIS A 200 7.54 -11.25 3.73
CA HIS A 200 8.08 -11.48 5.07
C HIS A 200 6.98 -11.40 6.14
N PHE A 201 6.90 -12.39 7.01
CA PHE A 201 5.98 -12.43 8.15
C PHE A 201 6.75 -12.60 9.46
N GLU A 202 6.54 -11.69 10.41
CA GLU A 202 7.24 -11.75 11.70
C GLU A 202 6.22 -11.84 12.84
N LEU A 203 6.35 -12.92 13.63
CA LEU A 203 5.69 -13.03 14.92
C LEU A 203 6.60 -12.45 15.99
N HIS A 204 6.07 -11.57 16.82
CA HIS A 204 6.82 -10.94 17.87
C HIS A 204 5.97 -10.74 19.12
N ILE A 205 6.60 -10.57 20.28
CA ILE A 205 5.91 -10.06 21.45
C ILE A 205 5.64 -8.56 21.28
N GLU A 206 4.58 -8.05 21.90
CA GLU A 206 4.23 -6.63 21.79
C GLU A 206 5.34 -5.69 22.29
N GLN A 207 6.08 -6.11 23.31
CA GLN A 207 7.02 -5.28 24.07
C GLN A 207 6.33 -4.07 24.73
N GLY A 208 5.00 -4.14 24.87
CA GLY A 208 4.13 -3.10 25.37
C GLY A 208 2.92 -3.68 26.11
N PRO A 209 2.15 -2.84 26.82
CA PRO A 209 1.07 -3.31 27.69
C PRO A 209 -0.32 -3.30 27.02
N LEU A 210 -0.46 -2.91 25.76
CA LEU A 210 -1.74 -2.61 25.14
C LEU A 210 -2.61 -3.85 24.99
N LEU A 211 -2.08 -4.96 24.46
CA LEU A 211 -2.83 -6.20 24.28
C LEU A 211 -3.27 -6.77 25.64
N GLU A 212 -2.38 -6.78 26.64
CA GLU A 212 -2.74 -7.22 28.00
C GLU A 212 -3.82 -6.31 28.61
N ARG A 213 -3.63 -4.99 28.56
CA ARG A 213 -4.56 -4.00 29.13
C ARG A 213 -5.93 -4.03 28.47
N THR A 214 -5.97 -4.27 27.16
CA THR A 214 -7.22 -4.37 26.37
C THR A 214 -7.77 -5.79 26.29
N ARG A 215 -7.10 -6.77 26.93
CA ARG A 215 -7.47 -8.19 26.94
C ARG A 215 -7.59 -8.79 25.54
N LYS A 216 -6.74 -8.34 24.62
CA LYS A 216 -6.61 -8.86 23.27
C LYS A 216 -5.52 -9.93 23.24
N LYS A 217 -5.62 -10.84 22.27
CA LYS A 217 -4.70 -11.98 22.11
C LYS A 217 -3.80 -11.82 20.88
N VAL A 218 -4.25 -11.09 19.86
CA VAL A 218 -3.47 -10.88 18.64
C VAL A 218 -3.55 -9.42 18.20
N GLY A 219 -2.39 -8.80 18.00
CA GLY A 219 -2.23 -7.51 17.35
C GLY A 219 -1.89 -7.68 15.87
N VAL A 220 -2.68 -7.09 14.98
CA VAL A 220 -2.35 -7.01 13.54
C VAL A 220 -1.66 -5.68 13.27
N VAL A 221 -0.34 -5.74 13.12
CA VAL A 221 0.49 -4.54 13.10
C VAL A 221 0.30 -3.77 11.79
N GLU A 222 0.12 -2.45 11.89
CA GLU A 222 -0.04 -1.52 10.76
C GLU A 222 1.28 -1.17 10.10
N GLY A 223 2.34 -1.15 10.89
CA GLY A 223 3.65 -0.64 10.54
C GLY A 223 4.45 -0.31 11.80
N VAL A 224 5.63 0.24 11.58
CA VAL A 224 6.59 0.63 12.63
C VAL A 224 6.71 2.15 12.65
N GLN A 225 6.72 2.74 13.85
CA GLN A 225 6.84 4.19 14.01
C GLN A 225 8.21 4.74 13.59
N GLY A 226 8.27 6.04 13.32
CA GLY A 226 9.53 6.73 13.05
C GLY A 226 10.39 6.84 14.31
N MET A 227 11.71 6.79 14.14
CA MET A 227 12.71 6.81 15.21
C MET A 227 13.89 7.69 14.82
N ARG A 228 14.36 8.51 15.77
CA ARG A 228 15.51 9.40 15.58
C ARG A 228 16.39 9.37 16.81
N TRP A 229 17.66 9.07 16.60
CA TRP A 229 18.67 9.14 17.65
C TRP A 229 19.55 10.35 17.46
N TYR A 230 19.92 10.97 18.58
CA TYR A 230 20.80 12.12 18.60
C TYR A 230 21.89 11.96 19.64
N SER A 231 23.04 12.55 19.33
CA SER A 231 24.12 12.82 20.26
C SER A 231 24.14 14.32 20.55
N ILE A 232 24.12 14.67 21.84
CA ILE A 232 24.17 16.06 22.29
C ILE A 232 25.47 16.27 23.07
N ASN A 233 26.29 17.20 22.61
CA ASN A 233 27.54 17.59 23.26
C ASN A 233 27.42 19.03 23.75
N CYS A 234 27.63 19.26 25.04
CA CYS A 234 27.68 20.59 25.63
C CYS A 234 29.07 20.87 26.17
N ARG A 235 29.65 22.01 25.78
CA ARG A 235 30.91 22.55 26.31
C ARG A 235 30.61 23.78 27.13
N GLY A 236 31.30 23.88 28.26
CA GLY A 236 31.21 24.99 29.19
C GLY A 236 32.61 25.35 29.71
N LYS A 237 32.69 25.78 30.97
CA LYS A 237 33.97 26.12 31.60
C LYS A 237 34.12 25.40 32.93
N GLU A 238 35.21 24.66 33.04
CA GLU A 238 35.56 23.99 34.30
C GLU A 238 36.02 25.03 35.34
N ALA A 239 35.52 24.91 36.56
CA ALA A 239 35.81 25.86 37.64
C ALA A 239 35.66 25.21 39.02
N HIS A 240 36.24 25.81 40.07
CA HIS A 240 36.12 25.30 41.43
C HIS A 240 34.72 25.59 42.00
N ALA A 241 33.98 24.55 42.42
CA ALA A 241 32.58 24.66 42.81
C ALA A 241 32.34 25.58 44.02
N GLY A 242 33.32 25.74 44.92
CA GLY A 242 33.22 26.63 46.08
C GLY A 242 33.72 28.07 45.85
N ALA A 243 34.45 28.33 44.76
CA ALA A 243 35.10 29.62 44.52
C ALA A 243 34.49 30.42 43.36
N THR A 244 33.67 29.77 42.52
CA THR A 244 32.99 30.39 41.40
C THR A 244 31.52 30.65 41.72
N ARG A 245 31.11 31.93 41.74
CA ARG A 245 29.72 32.35 42.01
C ARG A 245 28.79 31.82 40.92
N MET A 246 27.53 31.57 41.27
CA MET A 246 26.55 30.99 40.33
C MET A 246 26.39 31.78 39.03
N ALA A 247 26.38 33.12 39.12
CA ALA A 247 26.24 34.00 37.96
C ALA A 247 27.44 33.96 36.99
N ASP A 248 28.59 33.45 37.43
CA ASP A 248 29.83 33.40 36.64
C ASP A 248 30.07 31.99 36.03
N ARG A 249 29.13 31.05 36.19
CA ARG A 249 29.29 29.65 35.74
C ARG A 249 28.83 29.44 34.30
N ALA A 250 29.57 28.62 33.56
CA ALA A 250 29.14 27.99 32.32
C ALA A 250 29.09 26.47 32.55
N ASP A 251 28.04 26.02 33.24
CA ASP A 251 27.88 24.63 33.70
C ASP A 251 27.21 23.77 32.63
N ALA A 252 28.00 22.92 31.96
CA ALA A 252 27.52 22.10 30.85
C ALA A 252 26.51 21.03 31.28
N LEU A 253 26.63 20.50 32.51
CA LEU A 253 25.73 19.47 33.01
C LEU A 253 24.34 20.05 33.30
N VAL A 254 24.27 21.26 33.86
CA VAL A 254 22.99 21.94 34.13
C VAL A 254 22.22 22.20 32.83
N VAL A 255 22.90 22.58 31.75
CA VAL A 255 22.28 22.77 30.44
C VAL A 255 21.67 21.47 29.92
N LEU A 256 22.42 20.35 29.96
CA LEU A 256 21.89 19.05 29.51
C LEU A 256 20.80 18.48 30.43
N ALA A 257 20.82 18.82 31.73
CA ALA A 257 19.73 18.46 32.65
C ALA A 257 18.43 19.17 32.28
N LYS A 258 18.47 20.46 31.94
CA LYS A 258 17.30 21.20 31.43
C LYS A 258 16.79 20.63 30.10
N PHE A 259 17.71 20.26 29.21
CA PHE A 259 17.36 19.58 27.96
C PHE A 259 16.60 18.28 28.21
N ALA A 260 17.09 17.42 29.12
CA ALA A 260 16.42 16.16 29.44
C ALA A 260 15.00 16.36 30.00
N VAL A 261 14.80 17.36 30.86
CA VAL A 261 13.46 17.72 31.37
C VAL A 261 12.55 18.19 30.23
N LYS A 262 13.07 19.00 29.29
CA LYS A 262 12.26 19.47 28.15
C LYS A 262 11.90 18.34 27.19
N VAL A 263 12.79 17.37 26.97
CA VAL A 263 12.50 16.16 26.19
C VAL A 263 11.26 15.45 26.76
N GLU A 264 11.23 15.21 28.08
CA GLU A 264 10.09 14.55 28.73
C GLU A 264 8.80 15.36 28.59
N GLU A 265 8.87 16.69 28.78
CA GLU A 265 7.72 17.60 28.63
C GLU A 265 7.13 17.54 27.21
N LEU A 266 7.99 17.63 26.19
CA LEU A 266 7.56 17.63 24.79
C LEU A 266 7.05 16.26 24.34
N ALA A 267 7.71 15.19 24.75
CA ALA A 267 7.26 13.83 24.48
C ALA A 267 5.84 13.62 25.00
N LYS A 268 5.57 13.99 26.27
CA LYS A 268 4.23 13.92 26.86
C LYS A 268 3.20 14.80 26.15
N LYS A 269 3.59 16.04 25.80
CA LYS A 269 2.71 17.01 25.13
C LYS A 269 2.24 16.51 23.76
N HIS A 270 3.09 15.77 23.06
CA HIS A 270 2.86 15.34 21.68
C HIS A 270 2.55 13.85 21.53
N ASP A 271 2.31 13.13 22.64
CA ASP A 271 2.11 11.68 22.67
C ASP A 271 3.23 10.91 21.94
N ALA A 272 4.46 11.42 22.08
CA ALA A 272 5.67 10.84 21.54
C ALA A 272 6.49 10.16 22.64
N PHE A 273 7.46 9.35 22.23
CA PHE A 273 8.45 8.77 23.14
C PHE A 273 9.73 9.61 23.04
N GLY A 274 10.25 10.07 24.17
CA GLY A 274 11.49 10.82 24.25
C GLY A 274 12.30 10.36 25.46
N THR A 275 13.48 9.79 25.21
CA THR A 275 14.30 9.16 26.26
C THR A 275 15.74 9.66 26.20
N VAL A 276 16.26 10.18 27.31
CA VAL A 276 17.69 10.44 27.49
C VAL A 276 18.30 9.24 28.22
N GLY A 277 18.80 8.28 27.45
CA GLY A 277 19.29 7.00 28.00
C GLY A 277 20.72 7.03 28.54
N VAL A 278 21.55 7.96 28.04
CA VAL A 278 22.94 8.13 28.48
C VAL A 278 23.18 9.60 28.80
N MET A 279 23.78 9.88 29.96
CA MET A 279 24.28 11.22 30.32
C MET A 279 25.59 11.09 31.10
N ARG A 280 26.63 11.82 30.69
CA ARG A 280 27.98 11.75 31.29
C ARG A 280 28.64 13.13 31.29
N THR A 281 29.51 13.41 32.26
CA THR A 281 30.39 14.59 32.25
C THR A 281 31.79 14.22 31.78
N LYS A 282 32.52 15.19 31.25
CA LYS A 282 33.93 15.01 30.83
C LYS A 282 34.84 14.69 32.02
N THR A 283 34.57 15.30 33.16
CA THR A 283 35.27 15.09 34.44
C THR A 283 34.24 14.67 35.50
N ASN A 284 34.56 13.62 36.25
CA ASN A 284 33.73 13.13 37.36
C ASN A 284 34.33 13.57 38.70
N SER A 285 34.16 14.85 39.06
CA SER A 285 34.57 15.39 40.36
C SER A 285 33.44 16.12 41.06
N ILE A 286 33.25 15.86 42.35
CA ILE A 286 32.16 16.45 43.15
C ILE A 286 32.36 17.95 43.41
N ASN A 287 33.59 18.46 43.33
CA ASN A 287 33.93 19.84 43.71
C ASN A 287 34.32 20.74 42.53
N THR A 288 33.98 20.35 41.30
CA THR A 288 34.18 21.18 40.09
C THR A 288 32.85 21.44 39.37
N VAL A 289 32.75 22.61 38.72
CA VAL A 289 31.69 22.92 37.75
C VAL A 289 32.02 22.15 36.47
N PRO A 290 31.12 21.31 35.92
CA PRO A 290 31.40 20.54 34.71
C PRO A 290 31.61 21.42 33.48
N GLY A 291 32.84 21.43 32.94
CA GLY A 291 33.18 22.14 31.71
C GLY A 291 32.81 21.40 30.42
N GLY A 292 32.28 20.19 30.51
CA GLY A 292 31.79 19.43 29.35
C GLY A 292 30.87 18.30 29.77
N ALA A 293 29.81 18.08 29.01
CA ALA A 293 28.83 17.03 29.22
C ALA A 293 28.32 16.48 27.88
N PHE A 294 27.88 15.23 27.90
CA PHE A 294 27.35 14.49 26.76
C PHE A 294 26.07 13.77 27.17
N CYS A 295 25.07 13.77 26.30
CA CYS A 295 23.93 12.86 26.42
C CYS A 295 23.45 12.35 25.06
N THR A 296 22.65 11.28 25.09
CA THR A 296 21.92 10.78 23.92
C THR A 296 20.43 11.09 24.04
N LEU A 297 19.75 11.17 22.90
CA LEU A 297 18.28 11.25 22.83
C LEU A 297 17.77 10.18 21.87
N ASP A 298 16.82 9.37 22.33
CA ASP A 298 15.95 8.53 21.49
C ASP A 298 14.56 9.16 21.41
N LEU A 299 14.15 9.58 20.21
CA LEU A 299 12.86 10.19 19.94
C LEU A 299 12.07 9.34 18.94
N ARG A 300 10.82 8.98 19.29
CA ARG A 300 9.96 8.12 18.47
C ARG A 300 8.53 8.62 18.40
N HIS A 301 7.93 8.52 17.22
CA HIS A 301 6.53 8.87 17.00
C HIS A 301 6.03 8.34 15.64
N TRP A 302 4.73 8.09 15.51
CA TRP A 302 4.13 7.59 14.27
C TRP A 302 4.19 8.61 13.13
N SER A 303 4.03 9.90 13.44
CA SER A 303 4.13 11.02 12.49
C SER A 303 5.53 11.62 12.47
N ASP A 304 6.17 11.60 11.30
CA ASP A 304 7.46 12.27 11.06
C ASP A 304 7.36 13.80 11.27
N ASP A 305 6.21 14.42 10.97
CA ASP A 305 6.00 15.86 11.17
C ASP A 305 6.05 16.23 12.66
N THR A 306 5.55 15.35 13.53
CA THR A 306 5.62 15.54 14.98
C THR A 306 7.06 15.38 15.47
N LEU A 307 7.83 14.46 14.90
CA LEU A 307 9.27 14.35 15.20
C LEU A 307 10.03 15.61 14.78
N ASP A 308 9.72 16.17 13.61
CA ASP A 308 10.30 17.44 13.14
C ASP A 308 9.95 18.61 14.06
N LEU A 309 8.70 18.67 14.53
CA LEU A 309 8.24 19.68 15.48
C LEU A 309 9.01 19.60 16.80
N ILE A 310 9.08 18.42 17.42
CA ILE A 310 9.78 18.22 18.70
C ILE A 310 11.26 18.54 18.54
N GLU A 311 11.91 18.07 17.47
CA GLU A 311 13.31 18.39 17.20
C GLU A 311 13.54 19.90 17.08
N SER A 312 12.66 20.62 16.38
CA SER A 312 12.74 22.08 16.25
C SER A 312 12.62 22.80 17.59
N GLU A 313 11.68 22.38 18.44
CA GLU A 313 11.51 22.94 19.79
C GLU A 313 12.75 22.66 20.68
N LEU A 314 13.32 21.45 20.61
CA LEU A 314 14.54 21.09 21.35
C LEU A 314 15.76 21.88 20.87
N ARG A 315 15.94 22.06 19.57
CA ARG A 315 17.03 22.89 19.01
C ARG A 315 16.87 24.36 19.42
N THR A 316 15.64 24.86 19.48
CA THR A 316 15.35 26.22 19.95
C THR A 316 15.73 26.40 21.42
N LEU A 317 15.43 25.43 22.29
CA LEU A 317 15.87 25.45 23.68
C LEU A 317 17.40 25.50 23.79
N LEU A 318 18.12 24.64 23.06
CA LEU A 318 19.59 24.59 23.14
C LEU A 318 20.21 25.92 22.74
N LYS A 319 19.70 26.54 21.66
CA LYS A 319 20.13 27.87 21.22
C LYS A 319 19.86 28.94 22.28
N GLN A 320 18.69 28.91 22.94
CA GLN A 320 18.40 29.82 24.06
C GLN A 320 19.39 29.65 25.22
N GLN A 321 19.79 28.42 25.54
CA GLN A 321 20.79 28.19 26.60
C GLN A 321 22.18 28.73 26.24
N GLU A 322 22.59 28.64 24.97
CA GLU A 322 23.84 29.28 24.49
C GLU A 322 23.79 30.81 24.61
N GLU A 323 22.64 31.43 24.32
CA GLU A 323 22.45 32.88 24.40
C GLU A 323 22.39 33.38 25.87
N GLU A 324 21.74 32.64 26.76
CA GLU A 324 21.53 33.03 28.16
C GLU A 324 22.74 32.78 29.07
N VAL A 325 23.60 31.81 28.76
CA VAL A 325 24.71 31.38 29.62
C VAL A 325 26.06 31.61 28.92
N PRO A 326 26.74 32.74 29.18
CA PRO A 326 27.99 33.07 28.50
C PRO A 326 29.08 31.99 28.66
N GLY A 327 29.54 31.45 27.54
CA GLY A 327 30.58 30.42 27.50
C GLY A 327 30.06 28.98 27.44
N ILE A 328 28.76 28.78 27.21
CA ILE A 328 28.17 27.51 26.78
C ILE A 328 28.19 27.43 25.24
N GLU A 329 28.55 26.25 24.73
CA GLU A 329 28.40 25.84 23.33
C GLU A 329 27.75 24.45 23.28
N VAL A 330 26.76 24.23 22.43
CA VAL A 330 26.03 22.95 22.33
C VAL A 330 25.90 22.49 20.88
N SER A 331 26.18 21.21 20.61
CA SER A 331 25.82 20.55 19.35
C SER A 331 24.77 19.47 19.60
N MET A 332 23.88 19.29 18.62
CA MET A 332 22.90 18.20 18.58
C MET A 332 22.93 17.58 17.19
N ASP A 333 23.57 16.42 17.11
CA ASP A 333 23.84 15.71 15.87
C ASP A 333 22.88 14.52 15.76
N ARG A 334 22.14 14.44 14.65
CA ARG A 334 21.26 13.28 14.37
C ARG A 334 22.14 12.13 13.93
N THR A 335 22.32 11.13 14.79
CA THR A 335 23.24 10.01 14.55
C THR A 335 22.59 8.88 13.78
N TRP A 336 21.28 8.72 13.91
CA TRP A 336 20.51 7.70 13.21
C TRP A 336 19.05 8.13 13.03
N CYS A 337 18.42 7.67 11.96
CA CYS A 337 17.05 8.04 11.61
C CYS A 337 16.40 6.93 10.78
N LYS A 338 15.23 6.49 11.20
CA LYS A 338 14.31 5.69 10.39
C LYS A 338 12.97 6.40 10.35
N LYS A 339 12.43 6.53 9.14
CA LYS A 339 11.06 7.05 8.95
C LYS A 339 10.06 5.99 9.37
N ASN A 340 8.81 6.40 9.58
CA ASN A 340 7.75 5.43 9.72
C ASN A 340 7.65 4.55 8.45
N ILE A 341 7.16 3.33 8.62
CA ILE A 341 6.93 2.41 7.50
C ILE A 341 5.60 1.71 7.71
N ARG A 342 4.79 1.61 6.65
CA ARG A 342 3.52 0.88 6.65
C ARG A 342 3.70 -0.49 6.03
N PHE A 343 3.05 -1.47 6.62
CA PHE A 343 3.03 -2.84 6.13
C PHE A 343 2.02 -3.06 5.00
N ASP A 344 2.27 -4.10 4.20
CA ASP A 344 1.50 -4.41 3.00
C ASP A 344 0.07 -4.83 3.34
N GLN A 345 -0.91 -4.33 2.59
CA GLN A 345 -2.32 -4.56 2.91
C GLN A 345 -2.76 -6.01 2.68
N VAL A 346 -2.18 -6.71 1.70
CA VAL A 346 -2.51 -8.12 1.42
C VAL A 346 -1.91 -9.01 2.50
N ALA A 347 -0.63 -8.81 2.84
CA ALA A 347 0.03 -9.53 3.92
C ALA A 347 -0.68 -9.31 5.28
N ARG A 348 -1.05 -8.05 5.60
CA ARG A 348 -1.82 -7.72 6.80
C ARG A 348 -3.22 -8.34 6.81
N ARG A 349 -3.89 -8.43 5.65
CA ARG A 349 -5.19 -9.11 5.55
C ARG A 349 -5.04 -10.60 5.86
N CYS A 350 -4.01 -11.25 5.33
CA CYS A 350 -3.70 -12.64 5.66
C CYS A 350 -3.45 -12.81 7.17
N VAL A 351 -2.76 -11.87 7.82
CA VAL A 351 -2.62 -11.89 9.28
C VAL A 351 -3.98 -11.74 9.99
N ARG A 352 -4.86 -10.84 9.53
CA ARG A 352 -6.21 -10.67 10.12
C ARG A 352 -7.02 -11.95 10.05
N ASP A 353 -7.13 -12.48 8.84
CA ASP A 353 -7.98 -13.62 8.55
C ASP A 353 -7.44 -14.86 9.29
N ALA A 354 -6.11 -15.00 9.40
CA ALA A 354 -5.47 -16.00 10.23
C ALA A 354 -5.74 -15.83 11.73
N ALA A 355 -5.72 -14.60 12.24
CA ALA A 355 -6.00 -14.29 13.64
C ALA A 355 -7.46 -14.59 13.99
N CYS A 356 -8.42 -14.12 13.18
CA CYS A 356 -9.85 -14.40 13.34
C CYS A 356 -10.20 -15.88 13.14
N ALA A 357 -9.37 -16.64 12.44
CA ALA A 357 -9.49 -18.09 12.35
C ALA A 357 -8.87 -18.83 13.56
N THR A 358 -8.10 -18.15 14.40
CA THR A 358 -7.36 -18.74 15.55
C THR A 358 -8.01 -18.39 16.88
N VAL A 359 -8.50 -17.16 17.00
CA VAL A 359 -9.23 -16.65 18.17
C VAL A 359 -10.50 -15.93 17.70
N ASP A 360 -11.41 -15.68 18.63
CA ASP A 360 -12.58 -14.84 18.36
C ASP A 360 -12.16 -13.44 17.87
N GLU A 361 -12.87 -12.88 16.88
CA GLU A 361 -12.55 -11.57 16.30
C GLU A 361 -12.49 -10.46 17.36
N SER A 362 -13.28 -10.57 18.44
CA SER A 362 -13.24 -9.63 19.57
C SER A 362 -11.93 -9.68 20.36
N LEU A 363 -11.05 -10.66 20.14
CA LEU A 363 -9.72 -10.77 20.73
C LEU A 363 -8.60 -10.30 19.80
N VAL A 364 -8.95 -9.85 18.59
CA VAL A 364 -8.03 -9.27 17.61
C VAL A 364 -8.12 -7.75 17.67
N MET A 365 -7.01 -7.05 17.42
CA MET A 365 -7.00 -5.60 17.22
C MET A 365 -5.92 -5.15 16.26
N ASP A 366 -6.12 -4.00 15.64
CA ASP A 366 -5.09 -3.31 14.87
C ASP A 366 -4.23 -2.46 15.79
N MET A 367 -2.92 -2.40 15.52
CA MET A 367 -1.99 -1.62 16.33
C MET A 367 -0.73 -1.21 15.56
N ILE A 368 0.01 -0.27 16.13
CA ILE A 368 1.32 0.17 15.62
C ILE A 368 2.41 -0.46 16.48
N SER A 369 3.54 -0.84 15.86
CA SER A 369 4.72 -1.17 16.66
C SER A 369 5.45 0.11 17.05
N TYR A 370 5.73 0.22 18.36
CA TYR A 370 6.54 1.29 18.92
C TYR A 370 8.04 0.92 19.00
N ALA A 371 8.38 -0.33 18.73
CA ALA A 371 9.75 -0.82 18.65
C ALA A 371 10.19 -1.01 17.20
N GLY A 372 11.50 -0.99 16.97
CA GLY A 372 12.06 -1.41 15.68
C GLY A 372 12.08 -2.93 15.59
N HIS A 373 12.02 -3.43 14.36
CA HIS A 373 12.11 -4.86 14.04
C HIS A 373 12.71 -5.01 12.65
N ASP A 374 13.26 -6.18 12.33
CA ASP A 374 13.74 -6.49 10.98
C ASP A 374 12.66 -6.31 9.90
N SER A 375 11.38 -6.54 10.24
CA SER A 375 10.26 -6.25 9.34
C SER A 375 10.17 -4.80 8.87
N ALA A 376 10.69 -3.84 9.64
CA ALA A 376 10.78 -2.45 9.18
C ALA A 376 11.72 -2.33 7.96
N GLU A 377 12.79 -3.12 7.93
CA GLU A 377 13.74 -3.16 6.83
C GLU A 377 13.18 -3.95 5.64
N THR A 378 12.55 -5.10 5.87
CA THR A 378 12.00 -5.92 4.76
C THR A 378 10.84 -5.22 4.05
N ALA A 379 10.04 -4.42 4.76
CA ALA A 379 8.90 -3.69 4.20
C ALA A 379 9.29 -2.66 3.12
N HIS A 380 10.56 -2.28 3.03
CA HIS A 380 11.06 -1.42 1.95
C HIS A 380 11.09 -2.13 0.59
N VAL A 381 11.17 -3.46 0.56
CA VAL A 381 11.49 -4.22 -0.65
C VAL A 381 10.54 -5.38 -0.93
N VAL A 382 9.85 -5.92 0.07
CA VAL A 382 8.89 -7.02 -0.09
C VAL A 382 7.62 -6.79 0.74
N PRO A 383 6.46 -7.33 0.31
CA PRO A 383 5.25 -7.36 1.13
C PRO A 383 5.56 -7.93 2.51
N THR A 384 5.28 -7.16 3.56
CA THR A 384 5.65 -7.50 4.93
C THR A 384 4.46 -7.30 5.86
N ALA A 385 4.29 -8.17 6.86
CA ALA A 385 3.33 -8.00 7.95
C ALA A 385 3.85 -8.59 9.26
N MET A 386 3.41 -8.04 10.39
CA MET A 386 3.75 -8.55 11.72
C MET A 386 2.51 -8.98 12.52
N ILE A 387 2.74 -9.92 13.43
CA ILE A 387 1.79 -10.45 14.39
C ILE A 387 2.34 -10.15 15.79
N PHE A 388 1.57 -9.48 16.62
CA PHE A 388 1.92 -9.27 18.03
C PHE A 388 1.12 -10.16 18.97
N VAL A 389 1.79 -10.68 20.00
CA VAL A 389 1.17 -11.36 21.14
C VAL A 389 1.46 -10.63 22.45
N PRO A 390 0.62 -10.79 23.50
CA PRO A 390 0.75 -10.03 24.74
C PRO A 390 2.10 -10.22 25.45
N SER A 391 2.62 -9.12 26.00
CA SER A 391 3.73 -9.10 26.97
C SER A 391 3.18 -8.82 28.36
N LYS A 392 3.50 -9.66 29.35
CA LYS A 392 3.03 -9.49 30.73
C LYS A 392 3.52 -8.16 31.31
N LYS A 393 2.59 -7.31 31.77
CA LYS A 393 2.84 -5.93 32.22
C LYS A 393 3.53 -5.04 31.18
N GLY A 394 3.59 -5.45 29.92
CA GLY A 394 4.36 -4.78 28.87
C GLY A 394 5.87 -4.71 29.12
N ILE A 395 6.43 -5.65 29.89
CA ILE A 395 7.87 -5.71 30.17
C ILE A 395 8.59 -6.36 28.97
N SER A 396 9.67 -5.71 28.51
CA SER A 396 10.62 -6.19 27.48
C SER A 396 12.03 -5.66 27.80
N HIS A 397 13.07 -6.18 27.14
CA HIS A 397 14.49 -5.85 27.38
C HIS A 397 14.84 -5.98 28.87
N ASN A 398 14.27 -7.00 29.51
CA ASN A 398 14.36 -7.23 30.94
C ASN A 398 14.23 -8.73 31.24
N PRO A 399 14.99 -9.30 32.19
CA PRO A 399 14.90 -10.72 32.55
C PRO A 399 13.50 -11.18 33.00
N ALA A 400 12.65 -10.28 33.48
CA ALA A 400 11.27 -10.57 33.88
C ALA A 400 10.25 -10.58 32.71
N GLU A 401 10.70 -10.34 31.47
CA GLU A 401 9.86 -10.47 30.28
C GLU A 401 9.18 -11.83 30.23
N PHE A 402 7.88 -11.83 29.94
CA PHE A 402 7.10 -13.04 29.93
C PHE A 402 5.89 -12.93 29.00
N THR A 403 5.76 -13.90 28.12
CA THR A 403 4.53 -14.22 27.37
C THR A 403 4.05 -15.59 27.82
N THR A 404 2.74 -15.86 27.80
CA THR A 404 2.23 -17.17 28.26
C THR A 404 2.40 -18.25 27.19
N GLU A 405 2.43 -19.53 27.59
CA GLU A 405 2.43 -20.67 26.66
C GLU A 405 1.25 -20.58 25.66
N GLU A 406 0.05 -20.25 26.16
CA GLU A 406 -1.14 -20.07 25.33
C GLU A 406 -0.94 -18.99 24.26
N ASP A 407 -0.38 -17.84 24.65
CA ASP A 407 -0.17 -16.71 23.74
C ASP A 407 0.92 -17.03 22.70
N CYS A 408 1.99 -17.74 23.09
CA CYS A 408 2.99 -18.26 22.15
C CYS A 408 2.35 -19.18 21.10
N ASP A 409 1.48 -20.10 21.54
CA ASP A 409 0.77 -21.02 20.66
C ASP A 409 -0.22 -20.28 19.74
N ILE A 410 -0.97 -19.30 20.26
CA ILE A 410 -1.88 -18.45 19.45
C ILE A 410 -1.09 -17.71 18.36
N GLY A 411 0.05 -17.11 18.72
CA GLY A 411 0.93 -16.41 17.78
C GLY A 411 1.43 -17.33 16.67
N ALA A 412 1.95 -18.50 17.03
CA ALA A 412 2.48 -19.46 16.08
C ALA A 412 1.40 -20.05 15.15
N HIS A 413 0.20 -20.34 15.65
CA HIS A 413 -0.93 -20.76 14.82
C HIS A 413 -1.38 -19.67 13.86
N THR A 414 -1.36 -18.41 14.31
CA THR A 414 -1.66 -17.26 13.46
C THR A 414 -0.62 -17.12 12.35
N LEU A 415 0.68 -17.24 12.68
CA LEU A 415 1.77 -17.21 11.70
C LEU A 415 1.62 -18.31 10.63
N LEU A 416 1.39 -19.56 11.06
CA LEU A 416 1.14 -20.70 10.16
C LEU A 416 0.01 -20.39 9.16
N LYS A 417 -1.14 -19.94 9.66
CA LYS A 417 -2.31 -19.68 8.82
C LYS A 417 -2.11 -18.48 7.91
N ALA A 418 -1.44 -17.43 8.38
CA ALA A 418 -1.18 -16.23 7.59
C ALA A 418 -0.28 -16.56 6.39
N VAL A 419 0.76 -17.35 6.62
CA VAL A 419 1.70 -17.79 5.58
C VAL A 419 1.00 -18.72 4.58
N LEU A 420 0.18 -19.68 5.04
CA LEU A 420 -0.60 -20.53 4.13
C LEU A 420 -1.71 -19.77 3.37
N GLN A 421 -2.23 -18.68 3.92
CA GLN A 421 -3.15 -17.79 3.22
C GLN A 421 -2.42 -16.99 2.15
N TYR A 422 -1.24 -16.46 2.45
CA TYR A 422 -0.42 -15.76 1.48
C TYR A 422 0.11 -16.69 0.39
N ASP A 423 0.46 -17.94 0.73
CA ASP A 423 0.83 -19.00 -0.21
C ASP A 423 -0.30 -19.29 -1.22
N ARG A 424 -1.54 -19.45 -0.73
CA ARG A 424 -2.71 -19.58 -1.60
C ARG A 424 -2.96 -18.34 -2.45
N TYR A 425 -2.72 -17.15 -1.90
CA TYR A 425 -2.77 -15.93 -2.69
C TYR A 425 -1.73 -15.96 -3.82
N LEU A 426 -0.49 -16.38 -3.55
CA LEU A 426 0.53 -16.55 -4.59
C LEU A 426 0.16 -17.63 -5.60
N GLU A 427 -0.43 -18.75 -5.17
CA GLU A 427 -0.95 -19.79 -6.04
C GLU A 427 -2.03 -19.23 -6.96
N GLU A 428 -3.03 -18.53 -6.42
CA GLU A 428 -4.11 -17.89 -7.17
C GLU A 428 -3.58 -16.83 -8.12
N GLN A 429 -2.64 -15.98 -7.68
CA GLN A 429 -1.97 -15.00 -8.53
C GLN A 429 -1.16 -15.69 -9.62
N SER A 430 -0.49 -16.79 -9.30
CA SER A 430 0.30 -17.53 -10.27
C SER A 430 -0.58 -18.28 -11.25
N HIS A 431 -1.72 -18.83 -10.88
CA HIS A 431 -2.70 -19.41 -11.80
C HIS A 431 -3.37 -18.31 -12.64
N GLN A 432 -3.52 -17.11 -12.08
CA GLN A 432 -3.84 -15.90 -12.85
C GLN A 432 -2.66 -15.48 -13.76
N SER A 433 -1.40 -15.76 -13.43
CA SER A 433 -0.23 -15.34 -14.23
C SER A 433 0.23 -16.39 -15.27
N SER A 434 0.08 -17.68 -14.94
CA SER A 434 0.48 -18.87 -15.70
C SER A 434 -0.69 -19.51 -16.43
N GLY A 435 -1.92 -19.12 -16.07
CA GLY A 435 -3.16 -19.41 -16.80
C GLY A 435 -3.84 -18.18 -17.39
N TYR A 436 -3.39 -16.96 -17.09
CA TYR A 436 -4.01 -15.72 -17.58
C TYR A 436 -3.00 -14.63 -17.94
N SER A 437 -2.11 -14.95 -18.87
CA SER A 437 -1.86 -13.98 -19.92
C SER A 437 -2.92 -14.26 -20.96
N ILE A 438 -3.80 -13.30 -21.25
CA ILE A 438 -4.51 -13.31 -22.53
C ILE A 438 -3.39 -13.23 -23.58
N LYS A 439 -2.94 -14.39 -24.06
CA LYS A 439 -1.84 -14.48 -25.00
C LYS A 439 -2.41 -14.21 -26.38
N LYS A 440 -2.39 -12.92 -26.74
CA LYS A 440 -2.15 -12.44 -28.11
C LYS A 440 -3.32 -12.42 -29.09
N TYR A 441 -4.58 -12.28 -28.71
CA TYR A 441 -5.60 -12.23 -29.78
C TYR A 441 -6.78 -11.33 -29.44
N LEU A 442 -6.73 -10.12 -30.01
CA LEU A 442 -7.70 -9.07 -29.81
C LEU A 442 -8.61 -8.91 -31.03
N ALA A 443 -9.90 -8.84 -30.76
CA ALA A 443 -10.89 -8.41 -31.73
C ALA A 443 -11.50 -7.07 -31.34
N THR A 444 -11.51 -6.12 -32.27
CA THR A 444 -12.03 -4.76 -32.01
C THR A 444 -13.21 -4.42 -32.92
N GLY A 445 -14.22 -3.75 -32.38
CA GLY A 445 -15.30 -3.09 -33.12
C GLY A 445 -14.87 -1.73 -33.71
N LEU A 446 -13.72 -1.66 -34.39
CA LEU A 446 -13.20 -0.40 -34.95
C LEU A 446 -14.01 0.03 -36.18
N SER A 447 -14.69 1.18 -36.07
CA SER A 447 -15.21 1.92 -37.23
C SER A 447 -14.05 2.38 -38.12
N SER A 448 -14.24 2.50 -39.44
CA SER A 448 -13.24 3.06 -40.36
C SER A 448 -12.99 4.58 -40.17
N THR A 449 -13.57 5.21 -39.15
CA THR A 449 -13.44 6.65 -38.89
C THR A 449 -12.32 6.94 -37.88
N VAL A 450 -11.23 7.55 -38.36
CA VAL A 450 -10.00 7.85 -37.58
C VAL A 450 -10.24 8.72 -36.34
N THR A 451 -11.32 9.51 -36.31
CA THR A 451 -11.65 10.44 -35.21
C THR A 451 -12.54 9.84 -34.10
N SER A 452 -12.76 8.53 -34.10
CA SER A 452 -13.62 7.86 -33.11
C SER A 452 -12.95 7.71 -31.73
N TRP A 453 -13.76 7.63 -30.66
CA TRP A 453 -13.29 7.32 -29.30
C TRP A 453 -12.44 6.05 -29.26
N ALA A 454 -12.89 5.01 -29.97
CA ALA A 454 -12.17 3.77 -30.16
C ALA A 454 -10.72 3.98 -30.67
N ALA A 455 -10.56 4.78 -31.72
CA ALA A 455 -9.24 5.09 -32.29
C ALA A 455 -8.38 5.99 -31.39
N ALA A 456 -8.99 6.85 -30.59
CA ALA A 456 -8.26 7.79 -29.73
C ALA A 456 -7.86 7.21 -28.36
N ALA A 457 -8.70 6.36 -27.75
CA ALA A 457 -8.51 5.85 -26.39
C ALA A 457 -7.91 4.45 -26.34
N HIS A 458 -8.25 3.57 -27.29
CA HIS A 458 -7.83 2.16 -27.28
C HIS A 458 -6.63 1.91 -28.17
N LEU A 459 -6.76 2.25 -29.46
CA LEU A 459 -5.78 1.87 -30.47
C LEU A 459 -4.32 2.23 -30.13
N PRO A 460 -4.00 3.41 -29.54
CA PRO A 460 -2.63 3.74 -29.19
C PRO A 460 -1.98 2.79 -28.19
N VAL A 461 -2.77 2.15 -27.31
CA VAL A 461 -2.29 1.13 -26.38
C VAL A 461 -2.03 -0.18 -27.12
N LEU A 462 -2.98 -0.57 -27.98
CA LEU A 462 -3.00 -1.87 -28.67
C LEU A 462 -1.90 -2.01 -29.73
N VAL A 463 -1.50 -0.91 -30.37
CA VAL A 463 -0.41 -0.90 -31.38
C VAL A 463 0.92 -0.42 -30.81
N SER A 464 0.99 -0.14 -29.50
CA SER A 464 2.22 0.31 -28.86
C SER A 464 3.25 -0.81 -28.83
N GLY A 465 4.47 -0.51 -29.30
CA GLY A 465 5.60 -1.44 -29.20
C GLY A 465 5.94 -1.84 -27.76
N ARG A 466 5.51 -1.04 -26.76
CA ARG A 466 5.66 -1.33 -25.32
C ARG A 466 4.85 -2.53 -24.87
N TYR A 467 3.69 -2.78 -25.50
CA TYR A 467 2.73 -3.81 -25.10
C TYR A 467 2.54 -4.90 -26.16
N LYS A 468 3.47 -5.01 -27.10
CA LYS A 468 3.43 -6.02 -28.17
C LYS A 468 3.36 -7.47 -27.68
N ASP A 469 3.86 -7.72 -26.45
CA ASP A 469 3.85 -9.05 -25.83
C ASP A 469 2.51 -9.34 -25.12
N LEU A 470 1.69 -8.31 -24.89
CA LEU A 470 0.35 -8.39 -24.29
C LEU A 470 -0.77 -8.34 -25.33
N PHE A 471 -0.63 -7.51 -26.37
CA PHE A 471 -1.67 -7.31 -27.37
C PHE A 471 -1.17 -7.64 -28.78
N GLN A 472 -1.99 -8.40 -29.50
CA GLN A 472 -1.90 -8.56 -30.94
C GLN A 472 -3.32 -8.53 -31.50
N ILE A 473 -3.58 -7.63 -32.44
CA ILE A 473 -4.86 -7.56 -33.14
C ILE A 473 -4.86 -8.64 -34.21
N THR A 474 -5.81 -9.57 -34.15
CA THR A 474 -5.88 -10.73 -35.07
C THR A 474 -7.24 -10.88 -35.72
N ALA A 475 -8.24 -10.17 -35.21
CA ALA A 475 -9.54 -10.09 -35.82
C ALA A 475 -10.08 -8.66 -35.72
N LEU A 476 -10.92 -8.28 -36.67
CA LEU A 476 -11.67 -7.04 -36.63
C LEU A 476 -13.10 -7.35 -37.09
N CYS A 477 -14.07 -7.03 -36.24
CA CYS A 477 -15.48 -7.20 -36.55
C CYS A 477 -16.13 -5.85 -36.79
N ASN A 478 -16.89 -5.73 -37.87
CA ASN A 478 -17.64 -4.53 -38.20
C ASN A 478 -19.04 -4.90 -38.73
N SER A 479 -19.82 -3.92 -39.18
CA SER A 479 -21.16 -4.11 -39.73
C SER A 479 -21.21 -5.00 -40.97
N SER A 480 -20.08 -5.21 -41.64
CA SER A 480 -19.88 -6.19 -42.71
C SER A 480 -18.40 -6.56 -42.81
N VAL A 481 -18.10 -7.68 -43.49
CA VAL A 481 -16.71 -8.10 -43.76
C VAL A 481 -15.94 -7.03 -44.55
N ASP A 482 -16.59 -6.36 -45.50
CA ASP A 482 -15.95 -5.31 -46.28
C ASP A 482 -15.66 -4.06 -45.43
N ALA A 483 -16.58 -3.68 -44.53
CA ALA A 483 -16.33 -2.60 -43.58
C ALA A 483 -15.16 -2.94 -42.63
N ALA A 484 -15.04 -4.21 -42.23
CA ALA A 484 -13.91 -4.66 -41.43
C ALA A 484 -12.59 -4.58 -42.21
N LYS A 485 -12.55 -5.03 -43.47
CA LYS A 485 -11.37 -4.88 -44.36
C LYS A 485 -10.99 -3.42 -44.56
N SER A 486 -11.96 -2.53 -44.74
CA SER A 486 -11.70 -1.09 -44.84
C SER A 486 -11.07 -0.52 -43.57
N ALA A 487 -11.53 -0.95 -42.39
CA ALA A 487 -10.94 -0.53 -41.12
C ALA A 487 -9.50 -1.07 -40.95
N ILE A 488 -9.24 -2.34 -41.30
CA ILE A 488 -7.90 -2.94 -41.30
C ILE A 488 -6.93 -2.10 -42.14
N GLN A 489 -7.35 -1.73 -43.37
CA GLN A 489 -6.56 -0.89 -44.25
C GLN A 489 -6.35 0.51 -43.68
N GLN A 490 -7.41 1.13 -43.16
CA GLN A 490 -7.39 2.50 -42.64
C GLN A 490 -6.44 2.68 -41.45
N TYR A 491 -6.34 1.66 -40.58
CA TYR A 491 -5.47 1.68 -39.41
C TYR A 491 -4.11 1.02 -39.64
N HIS A 492 -3.78 0.71 -40.90
CA HIS A 492 -2.51 0.10 -41.28
C HIS A 492 -2.21 -1.22 -40.55
N LEU A 493 -3.25 -2.00 -40.27
CA LEU A 493 -3.11 -3.34 -39.71
C LEU A 493 -2.75 -4.33 -40.82
N ASP A 494 -1.95 -5.35 -40.52
CA ASP A 494 -1.52 -6.34 -41.51
C ASP A 494 -2.72 -7.20 -41.98
N PRO A 495 -3.17 -7.06 -43.24
CA PRO A 495 -4.34 -7.78 -43.73
C PRO A 495 -4.10 -9.29 -43.88
N SER A 496 -2.84 -9.75 -43.82
CA SER A 496 -2.51 -11.18 -43.79
C SER A 496 -2.58 -11.78 -42.38
N ALA A 497 -2.50 -10.93 -41.34
CA ALA A 497 -2.53 -11.34 -39.94
C ALA A 497 -3.87 -11.02 -39.25
N VAL A 498 -4.68 -10.09 -39.78
CA VAL A 498 -5.97 -9.68 -39.20
C VAL A 498 -7.14 -10.20 -40.03
N LYS A 499 -7.94 -11.10 -39.44
CA LYS A 499 -9.17 -11.64 -40.03
C LYS A 499 -10.30 -10.60 -39.97
N ALA A 500 -11.07 -10.50 -41.05
CA ALA A 500 -12.21 -9.57 -41.14
C ALA A 500 -13.54 -10.30 -40.93
N TYR A 501 -14.31 -9.87 -39.94
CA TYR A 501 -15.62 -10.43 -39.59
C TYR A 501 -16.74 -9.40 -39.83
N GLY A 502 -17.89 -9.90 -40.30
CA GLY A 502 -19.08 -9.08 -40.56
C GLY A 502 -20.21 -9.26 -39.54
N ASN A 503 -20.07 -10.19 -38.61
CA ASN A 503 -21.02 -10.35 -37.51
C ASN A 503 -20.31 -10.87 -36.24
N PRO A 504 -20.87 -10.58 -35.05
CA PRO A 504 -20.24 -10.95 -33.77
C PRO A 504 -20.22 -12.46 -33.47
N ALA A 505 -21.13 -13.25 -34.04
CA ALA A 505 -21.19 -14.69 -33.79
C ALA A 505 -20.01 -15.43 -34.46
N ASP A 506 -19.68 -15.06 -35.70
CA ASP A 506 -18.51 -15.61 -36.40
C ASP A 506 -17.21 -15.25 -35.68
N LEU A 507 -17.14 -14.03 -35.13
CA LEU A 507 -16.02 -13.59 -34.30
C LEU A 507 -15.92 -14.41 -33.00
N ALA A 508 -17.05 -14.63 -32.33
CA ALA A 508 -17.12 -15.44 -31.13
C ALA A 508 -16.75 -16.91 -31.39
N ALA A 509 -16.94 -17.40 -32.61
CA ALA A 509 -16.56 -18.76 -33.01
C ALA A 509 -15.07 -18.92 -33.37
N ASP A 510 -14.30 -17.84 -33.56
CA ASP A 510 -12.88 -17.93 -33.93
C ASP A 510 -12.02 -18.47 -32.77
N PRO A 511 -11.39 -19.66 -32.88
CA PRO A 511 -10.54 -20.18 -31.80
C PRO A 511 -9.30 -19.31 -31.55
N ASP A 512 -8.89 -18.50 -32.53
CA ASP A 512 -7.72 -17.61 -32.43
C ASP A 512 -8.09 -16.25 -31.84
N VAL A 513 -9.18 -16.11 -31.08
CA VAL A 513 -9.57 -14.85 -30.42
C VAL A 513 -9.91 -15.13 -28.95
N GLU A 514 -9.10 -14.58 -28.05
CA GLU A 514 -9.22 -14.77 -26.60
C GLU A 514 -9.87 -13.57 -25.88
N LEU A 515 -9.72 -12.37 -26.45
CA LEU A 515 -10.26 -11.12 -25.91
C LEU A 515 -11.01 -10.31 -26.98
N VAL A 516 -12.24 -9.92 -26.66
CA VAL A 516 -13.06 -9.05 -27.50
C VAL A 516 -13.23 -7.68 -26.85
N LEU A 517 -12.81 -6.61 -27.54
CA LEU A 517 -13.09 -5.24 -27.13
C LEU A 517 -14.34 -4.71 -27.84
N CYS A 518 -15.40 -4.52 -27.06
CA CYS A 518 -16.62 -3.88 -27.51
C CYS A 518 -16.52 -2.36 -27.35
N ILE A 519 -16.11 -1.73 -28.44
CA ILE A 519 -15.90 -0.27 -28.55
C ILE A 519 -16.85 0.35 -29.59
N THR A 520 -18.00 -0.28 -29.79
CA THR A 520 -19.06 0.19 -30.69
C THR A 520 -19.96 1.21 -30.00
N ARG A 521 -21.04 1.64 -30.66
CA ARG A 521 -22.11 2.39 -29.99
C ARG A 521 -22.86 1.47 -29.02
N VAL A 522 -23.35 2.02 -27.91
CA VAL A 522 -23.92 1.24 -26.79
C VAL A 522 -25.17 0.42 -27.14
N ASP A 523 -26.00 0.86 -28.09
CA ASP A 523 -27.14 0.10 -28.61
C ASP A 523 -26.72 -1.19 -29.33
N LYS A 524 -25.44 -1.29 -29.69
CA LYS A 524 -24.82 -2.46 -30.30
C LYS A 524 -24.04 -3.33 -29.35
N HIS A 525 -23.82 -2.90 -28.10
CA HIS A 525 -22.99 -3.65 -27.15
C HIS A 525 -23.54 -5.06 -26.92
N TYR A 526 -24.81 -5.18 -26.54
CA TYR A 526 -25.44 -6.46 -26.20
C TYR A 526 -25.33 -7.49 -27.34
N GLU A 527 -25.73 -7.13 -28.57
CA GLU A 527 -25.63 -8.02 -29.73
C GLU A 527 -24.18 -8.37 -30.10
N THR A 528 -23.24 -7.47 -29.80
CA THR A 528 -21.81 -7.65 -30.08
C THR A 528 -21.13 -8.60 -29.10
N ILE A 529 -21.48 -8.53 -27.81
CA ILE A 529 -20.71 -9.24 -26.77
C ILE A 529 -21.36 -10.52 -26.27
N LEU A 530 -22.69 -10.64 -26.32
CA LEU A 530 -23.37 -11.82 -25.81
C LEU A 530 -22.85 -13.13 -26.44
N PRO A 531 -22.59 -13.20 -27.77
CA PRO A 531 -21.98 -14.38 -28.37
C PRO A 531 -20.61 -14.72 -27.77
N SER A 532 -19.76 -13.71 -27.56
CA SER A 532 -18.41 -13.87 -27.02
C SER A 532 -18.43 -14.29 -25.55
N ILE A 533 -19.34 -13.74 -24.75
CA ILE A 533 -19.53 -14.17 -23.36
C ILE A 533 -19.98 -15.63 -23.33
N LYS A 534 -20.97 -16.04 -24.14
CA LYS A 534 -21.44 -17.43 -24.24
C LYS A 534 -20.38 -18.40 -24.79
N ALA A 535 -19.46 -17.89 -25.59
CA ALA A 535 -18.29 -18.64 -26.08
C ALA A 535 -17.11 -18.64 -25.08
N GLU A 536 -17.33 -18.20 -23.84
CA GLU A 536 -16.35 -18.17 -22.75
C GLU A 536 -15.09 -17.33 -23.06
N LYS A 537 -15.18 -16.37 -23.98
CA LYS A 537 -14.08 -15.43 -24.30
C LYS A 537 -14.03 -14.28 -23.31
N SER A 538 -12.83 -13.76 -23.06
CA SER A 538 -12.70 -12.51 -22.30
C SER A 538 -13.33 -11.36 -23.07
N VAL A 539 -13.93 -10.42 -22.36
CA VAL A 539 -14.56 -9.26 -22.99
C VAL A 539 -14.20 -7.99 -22.22
N PHE A 540 -13.86 -6.93 -22.94
CA PHE A 540 -13.87 -5.56 -22.42
C PHE A 540 -15.03 -4.80 -23.07
N ILE A 541 -15.89 -4.17 -22.28
CA ILE A 541 -17.08 -3.47 -22.75
C ILE A 541 -16.93 -2.00 -22.40
N GLU A 542 -17.01 -1.09 -23.37
CA GLU A 542 -17.11 0.34 -23.04
C GLU A 542 -18.33 0.64 -22.18
N TRP A 543 -18.22 1.63 -21.29
CA TRP A 543 -19.36 2.10 -20.54
C TRP A 543 -20.25 3.00 -21.41
N PRO A 544 -21.59 2.85 -21.40
CA PRO A 544 -22.39 1.94 -20.57
C PRO A 544 -22.44 0.51 -21.12
N ILE A 545 -22.67 -0.47 -20.24
CA ILE A 545 -22.62 -1.91 -20.59
C ILE A 545 -23.55 -2.26 -21.78
N ALA A 546 -24.81 -1.81 -21.74
CA ALA A 546 -25.79 -1.99 -22.80
C ALA A 546 -26.89 -0.92 -22.73
N SER A 547 -27.80 -0.90 -23.70
CA SER A 547 -28.87 0.11 -23.80
C SER A 547 -29.99 -0.02 -22.77
N SER A 548 -30.19 -1.21 -22.17
CA SER A 548 -31.26 -1.47 -21.21
C SER A 548 -30.78 -2.35 -20.07
N ILE A 549 -31.43 -2.22 -18.90
CA ILE A 549 -31.07 -3.04 -17.74
C ILE A 549 -31.35 -4.53 -17.99
N ALA A 550 -32.41 -4.86 -18.72
CA ALA A 550 -32.73 -6.25 -19.09
C ALA A 550 -31.58 -6.92 -19.87
N ASN A 551 -30.99 -6.19 -20.82
CA ASN A 551 -29.83 -6.67 -21.57
C ASN A 551 -28.60 -6.84 -20.67
N ILE A 552 -28.38 -5.95 -19.70
CA ILE A 552 -27.29 -6.05 -18.74
C ILE A 552 -27.47 -7.28 -17.85
N GLU A 553 -28.67 -7.54 -17.34
CA GLU A 553 -28.95 -8.72 -16.52
C GLU A 553 -28.75 -10.02 -17.30
N GLU A 554 -29.12 -10.06 -18.58
CA GLU A 554 -28.85 -11.24 -19.41
C GLU A 554 -27.34 -11.46 -19.62
N LEU A 555 -26.56 -10.39 -19.81
CA LEU A 555 -25.11 -10.48 -19.92
C LEU A 555 -24.47 -11.00 -18.63
N VAL A 556 -24.93 -10.51 -17.46
CA VAL A 556 -24.50 -11.00 -16.15
C VAL A 556 -24.88 -12.47 -15.97
N ALA A 557 -26.11 -12.85 -16.31
CA ALA A 557 -26.57 -14.23 -16.22
C ALA A 557 -25.78 -15.17 -17.16
N ALA A 558 -25.49 -14.72 -18.38
CA ALA A 558 -24.68 -15.47 -19.33
C ALA A 558 -23.25 -15.66 -18.81
N TYR A 559 -22.65 -14.62 -18.22
CA TYR A 559 -21.33 -14.72 -17.61
C TYR A 559 -21.31 -15.67 -16.41
N GLN A 560 -22.31 -15.59 -15.53
CA GLN A 560 -22.43 -16.45 -14.35
C GLN A 560 -22.73 -17.91 -14.68
N ALA A 561 -23.36 -18.18 -15.83
CA ALA A 561 -23.64 -19.53 -16.30
C ALA A 561 -22.40 -20.27 -16.81
N ASN A 562 -21.30 -19.57 -17.09
CA ASN A 562 -20.09 -20.17 -17.62
C ASN A 562 -19.30 -20.90 -16.53
N GLY A 563 -18.73 -22.05 -16.89
CA GLY A 563 -17.90 -22.86 -15.99
C GLY A 563 -16.42 -22.46 -16.03
N ASN A 564 -16.02 -21.69 -17.04
CA ASN A 564 -14.65 -21.22 -17.22
C ASN A 564 -14.30 -20.13 -16.22
N LYS A 565 -13.67 -20.56 -15.11
CA LYS A 565 -13.15 -19.66 -14.07
C LYS A 565 -12.10 -18.67 -14.56
N SER A 566 -11.53 -18.92 -15.74
CA SER A 566 -10.53 -18.05 -16.32
C SER A 566 -11.20 -16.83 -16.98
N GLN A 567 -12.40 -16.94 -17.58
CA GLN A 567 -13.04 -15.84 -18.31
C GLN A 567 -13.17 -14.54 -17.47
N VAL A 568 -12.67 -13.44 -18.03
CA VAL A 568 -12.81 -12.09 -17.46
C VAL A 568 -13.71 -11.22 -18.33
N VAL A 569 -14.71 -10.58 -17.70
CA VAL A 569 -15.52 -9.53 -18.34
C VAL A 569 -15.31 -8.21 -17.60
N ALA A 570 -14.64 -7.28 -18.27
CA ALA A 570 -14.29 -5.96 -17.75
C ALA A 570 -15.11 -4.86 -18.43
N VAL A 571 -15.31 -3.74 -17.72
CA VAL A 571 -16.08 -2.59 -18.20
C VAL A 571 -15.24 -1.31 -18.13
N GLY A 572 -15.34 -0.48 -19.16
CA GLY A 572 -14.61 0.77 -19.35
C GLY A 572 -15.08 1.87 -18.42
N LEU A 573 -14.74 1.73 -17.13
CA LEU A 573 -14.93 2.72 -16.06
C LEU A 573 -13.56 3.24 -15.59
N GLN A 574 -12.72 3.61 -16.55
CA GLN A 574 -11.32 3.98 -16.37
C GLN A 574 -11.08 5.21 -15.46
N GLY A 575 -12.12 6.01 -15.21
CA GLY A 575 -12.04 7.17 -14.32
C GLY A 575 -11.58 6.82 -12.90
N ARG A 576 -11.93 5.63 -12.41
CA ARG A 576 -11.51 5.11 -11.09
C ARG A 576 -9.99 5.05 -10.93
N PHE A 577 -9.27 4.83 -12.03
CA PHE A 577 -7.83 4.65 -12.07
C PHE A 577 -7.08 5.90 -12.55
N SER A 578 -7.78 7.02 -12.73
CA SER A 578 -7.11 8.28 -13.03
C SER A 578 -6.32 8.76 -11.80
N PRO A 579 -5.06 9.19 -11.95
CA PRO A 579 -4.23 9.64 -10.84
C PRO A 579 -4.88 10.66 -9.89
N PRO A 580 -5.63 11.68 -10.35
CA PRO A 580 -6.28 12.60 -9.41
C PRO A 580 -7.36 11.91 -8.56
N VAL A 581 -8.10 10.94 -9.09
CA VAL A 581 -9.10 10.17 -8.31
C VAL A 581 -8.40 9.27 -7.30
N VAL A 582 -7.35 8.56 -7.71
CA VAL A 582 -6.54 7.72 -6.83
C VAL A 582 -5.95 8.55 -5.69
N LYS A 583 -5.45 9.77 -5.99
CA LYS A 583 -4.88 10.66 -4.99
C LYS A 583 -5.91 11.18 -3.99
N ILE A 584 -7.12 11.53 -4.41
CA ILE A 584 -8.20 11.88 -3.46
C ILE A 584 -8.48 10.72 -2.52
N LYS A 585 -8.58 9.51 -3.07
CA LYS A 585 -8.84 8.30 -2.27
C LYS A 585 -7.76 8.10 -1.21
N GLU A 586 -6.49 8.21 -1.60
CA GLU A 586 -5.34 8.13 -0.69
C GLU A 586 -5.40 9.18 0.43
N VAL A 587 -5.62 10.45 0.09
CA VAL A 587 -5.71 11.54 1.07
C VAL A 587 -6.87 11.32 2.04
N LEU A 588 -8.04 10.93 1.53
CA LEU A 588 -9.22 10.65 2.37
C LEU A 588 -8.96 9.47 3.31
N GLN A 589 -8.41 8.37 2.79
CA GLN A 589 -8.18 7.14 3.55
C GLN A 589 -6.97 7.21 4.50
N SER A 590 -6.11 8.22 4.35
CA SER A 590 -4.97 8.44 5.27
C SER A 590 -5.38 8.72 6.71
N GLY A 591 -6.64 9.11 6.95
CA GLY A 591 -7.18 9.47 8.26
C GLY A 591 -6.73 10.84 8.79
N ARG A 592 -5.83 11.53 8.09
CA ARG A 592 -5.25 12.80 8.55
C ARG A 592 -6.29 13.93 8.70
N LEU A 593 -7.40 13.85 7.97
CA LEU A 593 -8.51 14.82 8.06
C LEU A 593 -9.71 14.32 8.88
N GLY A 594 -9.58 13.18 9.56
CA GLY A 594 -10.71 12.49 10.21
C GLY A 594 -11.67 11.84 9.21
N LYS A 595 -12.89 11.53 9.66
CA LYS A 595 -13.91 10.90 8.82
C LYS A 595 -14.59 11.90 7.87
N LEU A 596 -15.03 11.42 6.71
CA LEU A 596 -15.87 12.17 5.78
C LEU A 596 -17.24 12.45 6.40
N LEU A 597 -17.66 13.71 6.41
CA LEU A 597 -18.98 14.15 6.88
C LEU A 597 -19.93 14.41 5.72
N SER A 598 -19.43 14.98 4.63
CA SER A 598 -20.22 15.20 3.42
C SER A 598 -19.33 15.34 2.19
N THR A 599 -19.89 15.04 1.03
CA THR A 599 -19.23 15.33 -0.26
C THR A 599 -20.21 15.99 -1.22
N GLU A 600 -19.70 16.97 -1.96
CA GLU A 600 -20.43 17.70 -2.97
C GLU A 600 -19.70 17.60 -4.31
N VAL A 601 -20.43 17.24 -5.37
CA VAL A 601 -19.92 17.17 -6.74
C VAL A 601 -20.74 18.11 -7.60
N ARG A 602 -20.10 19.11 -8.21
CA ARG A 602 -20.72 19.99 -9.21
C ARG A 602 -20.06 19.74 -10.55
N SER A 603 -20.85 19.37 -11.54
CA SER A 603 -20.35 18.98 -12.86
C SER A 603 -21.17 19.61 -13.99
N PHE A 604 -20.47 20.13 -14.99
CA PHE A 604 -21.01 20.75 -16.18
C PHE A 604 -20.31 20.11 -17.38
N GLY A 605 -21.02 19.30 -18.15
CA GLY A 605 -20.39 18.60 -19.26
C GLY A 605 -21.28 17.56 -19.91
N GLY A 606 -20.74 16.36 -20.14
CA GLY A 606 -21.36 15.32 -20.97
C GLY A 606 -21.30 15.63 -22.47
N THR A 607 -21.42 16.90 -22.85
CA THR A 607 -21.18 17.42 -24.21
C THR A 607 -20.49 18.78 -24.11
N LYS A 608 -19.80 19.24 -25.17
CA LYS A 608 -19.11 20.55 -25.16
C LYS A 608 -20.10 21.73 -25.12
N ASP A 609 -21.23 21.60 -25.80
CA ASP A 609 -22.24 22.65 -25.96
C ASP A 609 -23.58 22.17 -25.36
N ARG A 610 -24.30 23.08 -24.68
CA ARG A 610 -25.59 22.81 -24.02
C ARG A 610 -26.82 22.92 -24.94
N GLN A 611 -26.69 23.55 -26.11
CA GLN A 611 -27.77 23.74 -27.09
C GLN A 611 -27.55 22.88 -28.34
N ASN A 612 -26.30 22.58 -28.68
CA ASN A 612 -25.95 21.93 -29.93
C ASN A 612 -25.14 20.65 -29.71
N LEU A 613 -25.28 19.71 -30.64
CA LEU A 613 -24.45 18.51 -30.76
C LEU A 613 -23.79 18.51 -32.12
N ILE A 614 -22.65 17.84 -32.26
CA ILE A 614 -22.19 17.48 -33.61
C ILE A 614 -23.14 16.44 -34.19
N SER A 615 -23.39 16.46 -35.49
CA SER A 615 -24.36 15.57 -36.16
C SER A 615 -24.13 14.09 -35.84
N GLY A 616 -22.87 13.64 -35.74
CA GLY A 616 -22.54 12.26 -35.36
C GLY A 616 -22.91 11.84 -33.92
N LEU A 617 -23.33 12.79 -33.07
CA LEU A 617 -23.81 12.55 -31.71
C LEU A 617 -25.33 12.75 -31.57
N GLU A 618 -26.10 12.81 -32.68
CA GLU A 618 -27.57 12.93 -32.61
C GLU A 618 -28.20 11.91 -31.64
N TYR A 619 -27.67 10.68 -31.60
CA TYR A 619 -28.16 9.63 -30.72
C TYR A 619 -28.10 9.96 -29.22
N PHE A 620 -27.28 10.94 -28.78
CA PHE A 620 -27.28 11.43 -27.39
C PHE A 620 -28.61 12.09 -26.98
N THR A 621 -29.51 12.34 -27.93
CA THR A 621 -30.84 12.92 -27.70
C THR A 621 -31.92 11.87 -27.46
N ARG A 622 -31.57 10.58 -27.52
CA ARG A 622 -32.49 9.44 -27.48
C ARG A 622 -32.17 8.51 -26.31
N ARG A 623 -33.07 8.40 -25.32
CA ARG A 623 -32.87 7.54 -24.14
C ARG A 623 -32.79 6.06 -24.50
N GLU A 624 -33.56 5.61 -25.49
CA GLU A 624 -33.64 4.21 -25.92
C GLU A 624 -32.31 3.66 -26.46
N ILE A 625 -31.41 4.54 -26.92
CA ILE A 625 -30.06 4.16 -27.34
C ILE A 625 -29.20 3.79 -26.12
N GLY A 626 -29.52 4.34 -24.95
CA GLY A 626 -28.83 4.10 -23.68
C GLY A 626 -27.55 4.90 -23.48
N GLY A 627 -27.01 5.54 -24.52
CA GLY A 627 -25.76 6.32 -24.48
C GLY A 627 -26.03 7.79 -24.63
N ASN A 628 -25.88 8.56 -23.56
CA ASN A 628 -26.23 9.97 -23.53
C ASN A 628 -25.49 10.75 -22.43
N ALA A 629 -25.82 12.04 -22.27
CA ALA A 629 -25.16 12.91 -21.30
C ALA A 629 -25.29 12.44 -19.83
N ILE A 630 -26.36 11.73 -19.48
CA ILE A 630 -26.55 11.17 -18.13
C ILE A 630 -25.80 9.86 -17.99
N THR A 631 -26.04 8.88 -18.85
CA THR A 631 -25.46 7.54 -18.70
C THR A 631 -23.96 7.51 -18.98
N ILE A 632 -23.45 8.35 -19.89
CA ILE A 632 -22.01 8.48 -20.18
C ILE A 632 -21.40 9.59 -19.34
N GLY A 633 -21.89 10.83 -19.53
CA GLY A 633 -21.29 12.02 -18.92
C GLY A 633 -21.34 11.98 -17.39
N PHE A 634 -22.53 12.04 -16.81
CA PHE A 634 -22.70 11.92 -15.37
C PHE A 634 -22.34 10.51 -14.85
N GLY A 635 -22.63 9.46 -15.63
CA GLY A 635 -22.33 8.08 -15.26
C GLY A 635 -20.86 7.83 -14.92
N HIS A 636 -19.93 8.37 -15.71
CA HIS A 636 -18.51 8.32 -15.36
C HIS A 636 -18.18 9.14 -14.11
N VAL A 637 -18.79 10.33 -13.95
CA VAL A 637 -18.58 11.19 -12.78
C VAL A 637 -18.97 10.49 -11.50
N ILE A 638 -20.21 10.00 -11.45
CA ILE A 638 -20.78 9.41 -10.25
C ILE A 638 -20.14 8.05 -9.93
N ASP A 639 -19.59 7.37 -10.95
CA ASP A 639 -18.82 6.15 -10.76
C ASP A 639 -17.48 6.37 -10.07
N TYR A 640 -16.63 7.29 -10.56
CA TYR A 640 -15.35 7.53 -9.89
C TYR A 640 -15.54 8.16 -8.52
N VAL A 641 -16.58 8.96 -8.30
CA VAL A 641 -16.91 9.53 -6.98
C VAL A 641 -17.24 8.40 -6.00
N GLN A 642 -18.21 7.56 -6.31
CA GLN A 642 -18.64 6.47 -5.42
C GLN A 642 -17.59 5.35 -5.31
N SER A 643 -16.62 5.26 -6.23
CA SER A 643 -15.44 4.38 -6.07
C SER A 643 -14.51 4.81 -4.92
N VAL A 644 -14.63 6.07 -4.47
CA VAL A 644 -13.88 6.65 -3.36
C VAL A 644 -14.72 6.68 -2.08
N VAL A 645 -15.96 7.16 -2.18
CA VAL A 645 -16.82 7.43 -1.01
C VAL A 645 -17.88 6.36 -0.74
N GLY A 646 -17.88 5.27 -1.51
CA GLY A 646 -18.90 4.22 -1.41
C GLY A 646 -20.19 4.57 -2.17
N ASP A 647 -21.01 3.55 -2.39
CA ASP A 647 -22.29 3.71 -3.07
C ASP A 647 -23.34 4.36 -2.17
N VAL A 648 -24.12 5.29 -2.72
CA VAL A 648 -25.30 5.84 -2.03
C VAL A 648 -26.21 4.69 -1.59
N MET A 649 -26.54 4.70 -0.30
CA MET A 649 -27.37 3.67 0.32
C MET A 649 -28.74 3.62 -0.37
N PRO A 650 -29.18 2.45 -0.87
CA PRO A 650 -30.48 2.31 -1.51
C PRO A 650 -31.62 2.82 -0.64
N GLY A 651 -32.50 3.64 -1.19
CA GLY A 651 -33.66 4.20 -0.50
C GLY A 651 -33.39 5.54 0.20
N THR A 652 -32.14 6.01 0.21
CA THR A 652 -31.78 7.37 0.67
C THR A 652 -31.55 8.33 -0.50
N ASP A 653 -31.54 7.80 -1.73
CA ASP A 653 -31.32 8.54 -2.96
C ASP A 653 -32.55 9.35 -3.37
N HIS A 654 -32.46 10.67 -3.20
CA HIS A 654 -33.40 11.66 -3.70
C HIS A 654 -32.84 12.28 -4.97
N VAL A 655 -33.43 11.95 -6.12
CA VAL A 655 -32.99 12.46 -7.42
C VAL A 655 -34.08 13.32 -8.07
N HIS A 656 -33.66 14.41 -8.70
CA HIS A 656 -34.50 15.20 -9.58
C HIS A 656 -33.83 15.32 -10.94
N LEU A 657 -34.56 14.91 -11.98
CA LEU A 657 -34.14 14.97 -13.37
C LEU A 657 -35.00 15.98 -14.11
N GLY A 658 -34.37 16.82 -14.92
CA GLY A 658 -35.03 17.85 -15.70
C GLY A 658 -34.57 17.81 -17.15
N LEU A 659 -35.51 18.10 -18.05
CA LEU A 659 -35.22 18.43 -19.45
C LEU A 659 -35.67 19.86 -19.72
N GLN A 660 -34.73 20.80 -19.67
CA GLN A 660 -34.97 22.22 -19.87
C GLN A 660 -34.70 22.68 -21.30
N ARG A 661 -33.90 21.92 -22.06
CA ARG A 661 -33.58 22.20 -23.48
C ARG A 661 -33.89 20.99 -24.36
N PRO A 662 -35.18 20.74 -24.65
CA PRO A 662 -35.59 19.64 -25.50
C PRO A 662 -35.13 19.84 -26.95
N GLU A 663 -35.10 21.07 -27.46
CA GLU A 663 -34.67 21.35 -28.84
C GLU A 663 -33.15 21.46 -28.94
N VAL A 664 -32.52 20.58 -29.71
CA VAL A 664 -31.07 20.46 -29.87
C VAL A 664 -30.68 20.68 -31.33
N GLY A 665 -29.78 21.65 -31.57
CA GLY A 665 -29.23 21.87 -32.91
C GLY A 665 -28.17 20.82 -33.26
N LEU A 666 -28.26 20.22 -34.45
CA LEU A 666 -27.21 19.38 -35.00
C LEU A 666 -26.26 20.23 -35.83
N ARG A 667 -24.99 20.24 -35.45
CA ARG A 667 -23.92 21.02 -36.06
C ARG A 667 -23.08 20.14 -36.96
N ASP A 668 -22.85 20.60 -38.18
CA ASP A 668 -21.86 20.00 -39.07
C ASP A 668 -20.44 20.26 -38.54
N PRO A 669 -19.62 19.22 -38.33
CA PRO A 669 -18.30 19.37 -37.73
C PRO A 669 -17.28 20.07 -38.65
N ALA A 670 -17.49 20.10 -39.97
CA ALA A 670 -16.58 20.75 -40.92
C ALA A 670 -16.88 22.24 -41.10
N THR A 671 -18.15 22.62 -41.13
CA THR A 671 -18.59 24.00 -41.39
C THR A 671 -18.97 24.76 -40.13
N GLY A 672 -19.28 24.07 -39.03
CA GLY A 672 -19.77 24.68 -37.79
C GLY A 672 -21.22 25.17 -37.85
N ASN A 673 -21.91 25.01 -38.98
CA ASN A 673 -23.30 25.44 -39.15
C ASN A 673 -24.28 24.45 -38.53
N ILE A 674 -25.42 24.95 -38.04
CA ILE A 674 -26.55 24.10 -37.64
C ILE A 674 -27.24 23.63 -38.91
N ILE A 675 -27.23 22.32 -39.14
CA ILE A 675 -27.79 21.67 -40.31
C ILE A 675 -29.17 21.04 -40.05
N ASP A 676 -29.50 20.78 -38.80
CA ASP A 676 -30.80 20.22 -38.41
C ASP A 676 -31.13 20.56 -36.93
N ARG A 677 -32.36 20.31 -36.51
CA ARG A 677 -32.82 20.40 -35.12
C ARG A 677 -33.63 19.17 -34.74
N VAL A 678 -33.25 18.54 -33.63
CA VAL A 678 -33.92 17.35 -33.10
C VAL A 678 -34.42 17.61 -31.69
N ARG A 679 -35.50 16.92 -31.31
CA ARG A 679 -36.05 16.97 -29.97
C ARG A 679 -35.49 15.82 -29.12
N SER A 680 -34.81 16.18 -28.04
CA SER A 680 -34.25 15.27 -27.04
C SER A 680 -35.32 14.79 -26.07
N ASP A 681 -35.24 13.53 -25.64
CA ASP A 681 -36.00 12.99 -24.51
C ASP A 681 -35.09 12.65 -23.30
N VAL A 682 -33.79 12.90 -23.42
CA VAL A 682 -32.79 12.71 -22.37
C VAL A 682 -32.75 13.93 -21.43
N PRO A 683 -32.76 13.74 -20.09
CA PRO A 683 -32.54 14.83 -19.13
C PRO A 683 -31.23 15.59 -19.37
N ASP A 684 -31.28 16.92 -19.25
CA ASP A 684 -30.12 17.81 -19.35
C ASP A 684 -29.70 18.41 -18.00
N LEU A 685 -30.49 18.16 -16.95
CA LEU A 685 -30.22 18.52 -15.56
C LEU A 685 -30.46 17.33 -14.62
N LEU A 686 -29.60 17.20 -13.62
CA LEU A 686 -29.71 16.21 -12.55
C LEU A 686 -29.25 16.82 -11.23
N SER A 687 -30.06 16.68 -10.18
CA SER A 687 -29.63 16.85 -8.80
C SER A 687 -29.89 15.57 -8.00
N LEU A 688 -28.91 15.15 -7.21
CA LEU A 688 -28.92 13.93 -6.41
C LEU A 688 -28.50 14.28 -4.98
N HIS A 689 -29.21 13.73 -4.01
CA HIS A 689 -28.83 13.73 -2.60
C HIS A 689 -29.02 12.33 -2.03
N GLY A 690 -28.07 11.82 -1.25
CA GLY A 690 -28.25 10.56 -0.53
C GLY A 690 -27.22 10.31 0.56
N THR A 691 -27.41 9.24 1.31
CA THR A 691 -26.55 8.86 2.43
C THR A 691 -25.49 7.85 1.99
N LEU A 692 -24.28 8.00 2.50
CA LEU A 692 -23.16 7.09 2.28
C LEU A 692 -23.06 6.04 3.40
N PRO A 693 -22.57 4.83 3.12
CA PRO A 693 -22.35 3.81 4.13
C PRO A 693 -21.22 4.22 5.09
N GLU A 694 -21.41 3.97 6.38
CA GLU A 694 -20.36 4.18 7.38
C GLU A 694 -19.15 3.29 7.09
N SER A 695 -17.95 3.84 7.31
CA SER A 695 -16.69 3.09 7.22
C SER A 695 -15.68 3.60 8.24
N ASN A 696 -14.46 3.06 8.20
CA ASN A 696 -13.33 3.58 8.98
C ASN A 696 -12.96 5.03 8.62
N TYR A 697 -13.30 5.51 7.43
CA TYR A 697 -13.02 6.89 6.97
C TYR A 697 -14.28 7.68 6.55
N ILE A 698 -15.49 7.14 6.75
CA ILE A 698 -16.77 7.80 6.47
C ILE A 698 -17.60 7.81 7.75
N ALA A 699 -18.09 8.98 8.16
CA ALA A 699 -18.88 9.14 9.37
C ALA A 699 -20.30 8.59 9.20
N GLN A 700 -20.92 8.26 10.33
CA GLN A 700 -22.34 7.91 10.35
C GLN A 700 -23.18 9.05 9.76
N ASN A 701 -24.12 8.73 8.88
CA ASN A 701 -24.99 9.67 8.17
C ASN A 701 -24.27 10.66 7.23
N ALA A 702 -23.05 10.34 6.77
CA ALA A 702 -22.38 11.16 5.77
C ALA A 702 -23.21 11.27 4.48
N SER A 703 -23.24 12.45 3.86
CA SER A 703 -24.09 12.72 2.69
C SER A 703 -23.30 12.89 1.40
N LEU A 704 -23.84 12.42 0.28
CA LEU A 704 -23.40 12.76 -1.07
C LEU A 704 -24.42 13.68 -1.73
N VAL A 705 -23.96 14.83 -2.22
CA VAL A 705 -24.74 15.74 -3.06
C VAL A 705 -24.07 15.83 -4.42
N ALA A 706 -24.82 15.60 -5.49
CA ALA A 706 -24.31 15.76 -6.85
C ALA A 706 -25.24 16.63 -7.69
N TYR A 707 -24.65 17.56 -8.43
CA TYR A 707 -25.31 18.37 -9.43
C TYR A 707 -24.63 18.15 -10.79
N PHE A 708 -25.44 17.92 -11.81
CA PHE A 708 -25.00 17.78 -13.18
C PHE A 708 -25.87 18.62 -14.13
N ALA A 709 -25.21 19.33 -15.03
CA ALA A 709 -25.86 20.00 -16.15
C ALA A 709 -25.13 19.71 -17.46
N ARG A 710 -25.88 19.49 -18.54
CA ARG A 710 -25.31 19.27 -19.87
C ARG A 710 -24.68 20.55 -20.43
N GLY A 711 -23.45 20.44 -20.93
CA GLY A 711 -22.70 21.52 -21.58
C GLY A 711 -21.78 22.31 -20.64
N GLN A 712 -21.29 23.45 -21.12
CA GLN A 712 -20.29 24.28 -20.42
C GLN A 712 -20.81 24.87 -19.09
N PRO A 713 -19.94 25.17 -18.10
CA PRO A 713 -20.32 25.89 -16.88
C PRO A 713 -20.62 27.38 -17.15
N TYR A 714 -20.88 28.17 -16.09
CA TYR A 714 -20.85 29.63 -16.21
C TYR A 714 -19.43 30.11 -16.55
N PRO A 715 -19.24 31.16 -17.37
CA PRO A 715 -17.90 31.66 -17.68
C PRO A 715 -17.06 31.96 -16.44
N GLY A 716 -15.88 31.36 -16.34
CA GLY A 716 -14.97 31.49 -15.19
C GLY A 716 -15.15 30.43 -14.11
N GLU A 717 -16.21 29.62 -14.16
CA GLU A 717 -16.36 28.43 -13.30
C GLU A 717 -15.74 27.20 -13.93
N SER A 718 -15.30 26.26 -13.08
CA SER A 718 -14.77 24.97 -13.52
C SER A 718 -15.85 24.02 -14.00
N SER A 719 -15.52 23.18 -14.98
CA SER A 719 -16.42 22.14 -15.47
C SER A 719 -16.71 21.08 -14.41
N LEU A 720 -15.76 20.79 -13.51
CA LEU A 720 -15.95 19.89 -12.37
C LEU A 720 -15.29 20.47 -11.12
N VAL A 721 -16.06 20.49 -10.03
CA VAL A 721 -15.58 20.71 -8.67
C VAL A 721 -16.09 19.59 -7.79
N TRP A 722 -15.18 18.91 -7.09
CA TRP A 722 -15.51 17.86 -6.14
C TRP A 722 -14.93 18.21 -4.77
N THR A 723 -15.80 18.39 -3.78
CA THR A 723 -15.44 18.76 -2.42
C THR A 723 -15.78 17.63 -1.46
N LEU A 724 -14.87 17.31 -0.55
CA LEU A 724 -15.04 16.32 0.51
C LEU A 724 -14.78 17.01 1.85
N ASN A 725 -15.82 17.23 2.64
CA ASN A 725 -15.73 17.83 3.97
C ASN A 725 -15.53 16.74 5.00
N CYS A 726 -14.39 16.77 5.68
CA CYS A 726 -14.02 15.85 6.74
C CYS A 726 -14.04 16.57 8.09
N GLU A 727 -13.89 15.82 9.19
CA GLU A 727 -13.93 16.38 10.54
C GLU A 727 -12.88 17.47 10.80
N LYS A 728 -11.70 17.37 10.20
CA LYS A 728 -10.54 18.25 10.47
C LYS A 728 -10.11 19.09 9.27
N GLY A 729 -10.79 18.96 8.13
CA GLY A 729 -10.45 19.71 6.94
C GLY A 729 -11.29 19.35 5.73
N THR A 730 -11.03 20.02 4.61
CA THR A 730 -11.76 19.84 3.35
C THR A 730 -10.79 19.53 2.21
N ILE A 731 -11.06 18.45 1.47
CA ILE A 731 -10.39 18.14 0.20
C ILE A 731 -11.20 18.78 -0.93
N ARG A 732 -10.53 19.42 -1.89
CA ARG A 732 -11.16 19.96 -3.10
C ARG A 732 -10.38 19.56 -4.33
N LEU A 733 -11.03 18.87 -5.27
CA LEU A 733 -10.56 18.73 -6.64
C LEU A 733 -11.25 19.74 -7.54
N ASN A 734 -10.45 20.38 -8.38
CA ASN A 734 -10.89 21.35 -9.35
C ASN A 734 -10.39 20.96 -10.75
N SER A 735 -11.32 20.73 -11.68
CA SER A 735 -11.02 20.41 -13.07
C SER A 735 -11.70 21.43 -13.98
N PRO A 736 -10.95 22.44 -14.47
CA PRO A 736 -11.54 23.55 -15.22
C PRO A 736 -12.14 23.12 -16.56
N SER A 737 -11.44 22.26 -17.31
CA SER A 737 -11.72 22.02 -18.73
C SER A 737 -12.69 20.88 -19.02
N GLY A 738 -12.95 19.98 -18.06
CA GLY A 738 -13.88 18.89 -18.28
C GLY A 738 -14.15 18.00 -17.07
N ILE A 739 -15.16 17.14 -17.21
CA ILE A 739 -15.61 16.22 -16.15
C ILE A 739 -14.98 14.82 -16.25
N ALA A 740 -14.36 14.51 -17.39
CA ALA A 740 -13.83 13.18 -17.72
C ALA A 740 -12.37 13.04 -17.28
N LEU A 741 -12.15 12.86 -15.97
CA LEU A 741 -10.81 12.69 -15.39
C LEU A 741 -10.05 11.46 -15.95
N GLY A 742 -10.77 10.43 -16.41
CA GLY A 742 -10.16 9.30 -17.11
C GLY A 742 -9.69 9.58 -18.54
N ALA A 743 -9.98 10.77 -19.08
CA ALA A 743 -9.79 11.12 -20.49
C ALA A 743 -9.40 12.61 -20.67
N ASN A 744 -10.25 13.43 -21.28
CA ASN A 744 -9.87 14.72 -21.86
C ASN A 744 -10.02 15.94 -20.92
N ALA A 745 -9.94 15.76 -19.61
CA ALA A 745 -10.14 16.85 -18.64
C ALA A 745 -8.96 17.84 -18.52
N TYR A 746 -7.88 17.64 -19.28
CA TYR A 746 -6.55 18.21 -19.01
C TYR A 746 -6.11 19.33 -19.97
N GLU A 747 -7.04 20.00 -20.67
CA GLU A 747 -6.71 21.24 -21.42
C GLU A 747 -6.24 22.37 -20.47
N SER A 748 -6.66 22.32 -19.20
CA SER A 748 -6.15 23.11 -18.09
C SER A 748 -5.78 22.17 -16.92
N PRO A 749 -4.85 22.55 -16.04
CA PRO A 749 -4.43 21.71 -14.93
C PRO A 749 -5.60 21.32 -14.01
N VAL A 750 -5.71 20.03 -13.70
CA VAL A 750 -6.57 19.53 -12.63
C VAL A 750 -5.80 19.66 -11.32
N THR A 751 -6.36 20.36 -10.34
CA THR A 751 -5.70 20.60 -9.05
C THR A 751 -6.44 19.91 -7.92
N ILE A 752 -5.69 19.52 -6.89
CA ILE A 752 -6.23 18.99 -5.64
C ILE A 752 -5.64 19.85 -4.53
N SER A 753 -6.50 20.35 -3.64
CA SER A 753 -6.06 21.08 -2.45
C SER A 753 -6.75 20.58 -1.20
N VAL A 754 -6.08 20.74 -0.06
CA VAL A 754 -6.60 20.40 1.26
C VAL A 754 -6.57 21.66 2.12
N HIS A 755 -7.72 22.04 2.65
CA HIS A 755 -7.83 23.08 3.68
C HIS A 755 -7.85 22.42 5.06
N HIS A 756 -6.90 22.76 5.91
CA HIS A 756 -6.79 22.26 7.28
C HIS A 756 -7.45 23.24 8.25
N PHE A 757 -8.42 22.78 9.05
CA PHE A 757 -9.21 23.67 9.90
C PHE A 757 -8.48 24.18 11.13
N ASP A 758 -7.53 23.42 11.65
CA ASP A 758 -6.74 23.77 12.84
C ASP A 758 -5.75 24.92 12.59
N THR A 759 -5.21 24.98 11.37
CA THR A 759 -4.16 25.92 10.97
C THR A 759 -4.64 26.97 9.96
N ASP A 760 -5.85 26.82 9.43
CA ASP A 760 -6.42 27.60 8.33
C ASP A 760 -5.54 27.63 7.07
N LYS A 761 -4.68 26.61 6.88
CA LYS A 761 -3.76 26.53 5.75
C LYS A 761 -4.36 25.70 4.61
N VAL A 762 -4.08 26.13 3.39
CA VAL A 762 -4.39 25.36 2.17
C VAL A 762 -3.11 24.75 1.62
N GLU A 763 -3.07 23.42 1.60
CA GLU A 763 -2.01 22.60 1.02
C GLU A 763 -2.40 22.19 -0.40
N GLN A 764 -1.47 22.28 -1.35
CA GLN A 764 -1.65 21.69 -2.68
C GLN A 764 -1.20 20.23 -2.64
N ILE A 765 -2.04 19.33 -3.15
CA ILE A 765 -1.75 17.91 -3.21
C ILE A 765 -1.29 17.57 -4.62
N GLU A 766 -0.02 17.19 -4.71
CA GLU A 766 0.60 16.79 -5.97
C GLU A 766 0.10 15.41 -6.43
N TRP A 767 -0.06 15.29 -7.74
CA TRP A 767 -0.34 14.03 -8.42
C TRP A 767 0.32 14.07 -9.80
N SER A 768 0.68 12.89 -10.33
CA SER A 768 1.33 12.79 -11.63
C SER A 768 0.88 11.54 -12.39
N TRP A 769 1.01 11.60 -13.71
CA TRP A 769 0.92 10.40 -14.55
C TRP A 769 2.19 9.56 -14.38
N SER A 770 2.05 8.25 -14.37
CA SER A 770 3.22 7.36 -14.46
C SER A 770 3.95 7.54 -15.80
N GLU A 771 5.23 7.17 -15.84
CA GLU A 771 6.02 7.16 -17.08
C GLU A 771 5.34 6.31 -18.17
N ALA A 772 4.73 5.19 -17.78
CA ALA A 772 3.94 4.35 -18.69
C ALA A 772 2.79 5.12 -19.35
N GLN A 773 2.04 5.89 -18.55
CA GLN A 773 0.92 6.69 -19.03
C GLN A 773 1.34 7.90 -19.85
N LEU A 774 2.49 8.51 -19.56
CA LEU A 774 3.01 9.58 -20.38
C LEU A 774 3.36 9.13 -21.80
N GLY A 775 3.64 7.83 -22.00
CA GLY A 775 3.96 7.23 -23.30
C GLY A 775 2.79 7.08 -24.28
N VAL A 776 1.55 7.38 -23.87
CA VAL A 776 0.36 7.34 -24.75
C VAL A 776 -0.43 8.66 -24.68
N PRO A 777 -1.28 8.96 -25.68
CA PRO A 777 -2.13 10.14 -25.67
C PRO A 777 -3.04 10.18 -24.43
N ILE A 778 -3.40 11.39 -23.99
CA ILE A 778 -4.25 11.64 -22.81
C ILE A 778 -5.51 10.73 -22.75
N PRO A 779 -6.34 10.61 -23.81
CA PRO A 779 -7.52 9.73 -23.78
C PRO A 779 -7.20 8.26 -23.51
N SER A 780 -5.97 7.81 -23.82
CA SER A 780 -5.53 6.43 -23.64
C SER A 780 -4.93 6.15 -22.26
N ARG A 781 -4.57 7.16 -21.47
CA ARG A 781 -3.76 6.96 -20.25
C ARG A 781 -4.44 6.12 -19.17
N SER A 782 -5.70 6.40 -18.88
CA SER A 782 -6.44 5.59 -17.90
C SER A 782 -6.95 4.30 -18.53
N MET A 783 -7.25 4.31 -19.84
CA MET A 783 -7.65 3.12 -20.59
C MET A 783 -6.53 2.08 -20.64
N GLN A 784 -5.29 2.52 -20.80
CA GLN A 784 -4.08 1.70 -20.75
C GLN A 784 -4.00 0.91 -19.44
N VAL A 785 -4.29 1.53 -18.30
CA VAL A 785 -4.32 0.83 -17.01
C VAL A 785 -5.34 -0.31 -17.05
N CYS A 786 -6.54 -0.04 -17.57
CA CYS A 786 -7.61 -1.03 -17.69
C CYS A 786 -7.23 -2.20 -18.60
N LEU A 787 -6.77 -1.90 -19.81
CA LEU A 787 -6.43 -2.91 -20.81
C LEU A 787 -5.23 -3.75 -20.37
N VAL A 788 -4.15 -3.12 -19.88
CA VAL A 788 -2.94 -3.82 -19.43
C VAL A 788 -3.27 -4.71 -18.23
N SER A 789 -3.99 -4.18 -17.25
CA SER A 789 -4.37 -4.96 -16.06
C SER A 789 -5.29 -6.13 -16.43
N LEU A 790 -6.21 -5.95 -17.38
CA LEU A 790 -7.03 -7.03 -17.92
C LEU A 790 -6.17 -8.12 -18.58
N ALA A 791 -5.22 -7.72 -19.45
CA ALA A 791 -4.34 -8.66 -20.16
C ALA A 791 -3.40 -9.43 -19.23
N GLU A 792 -2.99 -8.80 -18.12
CA GLU A 792 -2.13 -9.37 -17.08
C GLU A 792 -2.91 -10.06 -15.94
N GLY A 793 -4.25 -10.10 -15.99
CA GLY A 793 -5.09 -10.71 -14.96
C GLY A 793 -5.18 -9.94 -13.63
N LYS A 794 -4.69 -8.70 -13.57
CA LYS A 794 -4.68 -7.84 -12.36
C LYS A 794 -6.04 -7.19 -12.11
N LYS A 795 -6.79 -7.72 -11.13
CA LYS A 795 -8.17 -7.30 -10.83
C LYS A 795 -8.28 -5.87 -10.32
N GLU A 796 -7.21 -5.31 -9.78
CA GLU A 796 -7.16 -3.98 -9.17
C GLU A 796 -7.20 -2.85 -10.22
N GLY A 797 -6.94 -3.16 -11.50
CA GLY A 797 -6.83 -2.17 -12.56
C GLY A 797 -7.99 -2.10 -13.54
N TYR A 798 -9.05 -2.88 -13.36
CA TYR A 798 -10.27 -2.81 -14.18
C TYR A 798 -11.54 -3.00 -13.34
N VAL A 799 -12.71 -2.70 -13.90
CA VAL A 799 -14.00 -2.91 -13.22
C VAL A 799 -14.69 -4.14 -13.76
N ALA A 800 -15.02 -5.10 -12.89
CA ALA A 800 -15.73 -6.32 -13.27
C ALA A 800 -17.18 -6.04 -13.69
N LEU A 801 -17.74 -6.89 -14.55
CA LEU A 801 -19.10 -6.78 -15.07
C LEU A 801 -20.15 -6.60 -13.98
N GLU A 802 -20.09 -7.40 -12.91
CA GLU A 802 -21.09 -7.37 -11.84
C GLU A 802 -21.03 -6.09 -11.03
N ASP A 803 -19.82 -5.54 -10.82
CA ASP A 803 -19.65 -4.27 -10.13
C ASP A 803 -20.18 -3.10 -10.98
N ALA A 804 -19.83 -3.08 -12.26
CA ALA A 804 -20.39 -2.12 -13.20
C ALA A 804 -21.92 -2.26 -13.35
N ALA A 805 -22.46 -3.48 -13.28
CA ALA A 805 -23.90 -3.72 -13.32
C ALA A 805 -24.62 -3.15 -12.09
N LYS A 806 -24.02 -3.18 -10.90
CA LYS A 806 -24.57 -2.50 -9.71
C LYS A 806 -24.72 -0.99 -9.96
N ARG A 807 -23.70 -0.35 -10.53
CA ARG A 807 -23.76 1.06 -10.94
C ARG A 807 -24.85 1.31 -11.99
N ALA A 808 -24.95 0.44 -12.98
CA ALA A 808 -25.96 0.56 -14.04
C ALA A 808 -27.38 0.47 -13.48
N ARG A 809 -27.65 -0.47 -12.56
CA ARG A 809 -28.94 -0.57 -11.85
C ARG A 809 -29.26 0.72 -11.10
N GLN A 810 -28.28 1.30 -10.40
CA GLN A 810 -28.46 2.53 -9.65
C GLN A 810 -28.87 3.70 -10.57
N ILE A 811 -28.14 3.90 -11.67
CA ILE A 811 -28.45 4.95 -12.65
C ILE A 811 -29.79 4.70 -13.34
N SER A 812 -30.13 3.45 -13.67
CA SER A 812 -31.44 3.08 -14.25
C SER A 812 -32.59 3.48 -13.33
N ARG A 813 -32.50 3.14 -12.04
CA ARG A 813 -33.52 3.53 -11.05
C ARG A 813 -33.71 5.03 -10.97
N TRP A 814 -32.62 5.81 -11.06
CA TRP A 814 -32.71 7.26 -11.11
C TRP A 814 -33.43 7.74 -12.37
N LEU A 815 -33.09 7.18 -13.54
CA LEU A 815 -33.74 7.55 -14.81
C LEU A 815 -35.22 7.15 -14.87
N GLU A 816 -35.62 6.06 -14.21
CA GLU A 816 -37.02 5.62 -14.11
C GLU A 816 -37.89 6.64 -13.37
N SER A 817 -37.32 7.48 -12.50
CA SER A 817 -38.06 8.57 -11.83
C SER A 817 -38.37 9.74 -12.76
N PHE A 818 -37.81 9.77 -13.98
CA PHE A 818 -38.09 10.80 -14.98
C PHE A 818 -39.20 10.34 -15.93
N PRO A 819 -40.42 10.93 -15.84
CA PRO A 819 -41.54 10.49 -16.64
C PRO A 819 -41.25 10.64 -18.14
N ALA A 820 -41.72 9.69 -18.95
CA ALA A 820 -41.72 9.85 -20.39
C ALA A 820 -42.60 11.06 -20.73
N GLN A 821 -42.00 12.11 -21.31
CA GLN A 821 -42.78 13.23 -21.83
C GLN A 821 -43.58 12.72 -23.03
N SER A 822 -44.90 12.79 -22.93
CA SER A 822 -45.86 12.47 -24.01
C SER A 822 -45.73 13.41 -25.20
#